data_AF-A0A182V3K3-F1
#
_entry.id   AF-A0A182V3K3-F1
#
_cell.length_a   1.000
_cell.length_b   1.000
_cell.length_c   1.000
_cell.angle_alpha   90.00
_cell.angle_beta   90.00
_cell.angle_gamma   90.00
#
_symmetry.space_group_name_H-M   'P 1'
#
loop_
_entity.id
_entity.type
_entity.pdbx_description
1 polymer ?
#
loop_
_entity_poly.entity_id
_entity_poly.type
_entity_poly.pdbx_seq_one_letter_code
_entity_poly.pdbx_strand_id
1 'polypeptide(L)'
;MLLSLSLSLHLITECQFGKTIRELHTTWFADLGPPFGVMYCIMCECVPFQKKRRVVGRVQCRNIKNECPKPTCDDPILLPGRCCKTCPGDAQSPDVVQDLPQATMPEEEERSKHFAALLTGRTSSLLKKDDMGTMYSTLNPQNVVATGRFSFHKKNLYYSFYVSERAARPRSIQFVHANGNILEEHTLALPSDEGRLSAYQNGTGKVCGVWRRVPREYRRLLRDELVSVVLLWGSKHQAELAIAGPIAKYPALAHELFSSLLEPAAAATATSDMMGGAGGTAIVSTSSGVTSSIHLTIVLNGLFALDDVADVPLSVRLESLDKRQLILEDVQRVRKPAHDINVLEVSSPVSVSDLRLLTRGKLTLTVESRRHPELLRLQGPVRGRVACEVFQTLLTSHGADARSDASGLAWMYQNRDGALVYHVQTHRLPHHHGATASPILTLLDDSAKRRPELETLTRAFTGEHASGLIDRMGPRVLEPLYAGELAIQVANEQNLTLLHGKFVTRQVADARDSAAPVLLRRGADAPAPLAHAVGLAWLAVDNECSLHYDLSLAGVPGAYHPLQLYLEELPLEAPNAPVARRLLEDFSGNQLEGFQLGLPPRELAKLETSVIYLEVRSNGTAEPVLRARLHTPTRVPPHCTGGLDNEVQQDPFAANDVPTVAANEKCFHSGRFYDEGETWRSAVEACTMCSCDHQQYKCEKMKCPPLRCRKEDIVQKKGECCPSCAAPKVAAAPAPPAAAPPAPASSNGRGCSLGDEFHEAGTTWHPYLHPSGYETCTICTCELFTLQVKCARAQCPPLPCSDKVAYRPDKKACCKVCPQVKEPKVSKRTHGPGARPDVQYDEAGGSAGTLRSPQAILAAGGCRYEENIYENGQEYHPILATHGEEKCIKCRCKVGTL
;
A
#
# COMPACT_ATOMS: atom_id res chain seq x y z
N MET A 1 -8.06 -40.27 -15.36
CA MET A 1 -8.55 -39.38 -14.28
C MET A 1 -7.89 -38.03 -14.44
N LEU A 2 -8.62 -37.05 -14.98
CA LEU A 2 -8.16 -35.66 -15.06
C LEU A 2 -8.35 -35.03 -13.67
N LEU A 3 -7.27 -34.79 -12.94
CA LEU A 3 -7.30 -33.98 -11.72
C LEU A 3 -7.51 -32.52 -12.13
N SER A 4 -8.78 -32.08 -12.18
CA SER A 4 -9.11 -30.66 -12.27
C SER A 4 -8.98 -30.04 -10.88
N LEU A 5 -7.77 -29.65 -10.49
CA LEU A 5 -7.57 -28.73 -9.38
C LEU A 5 -7.99 -27.33 -9.84
N SER A 6 -9.27 -27.02 -9.61
CA SER A 6 -9.80 -25.65 -9.72
C SER A 6 -9.36 -24.86 -8.50
N LEU A 7 -8.18 -24.24 -8.57
CA LEU A 7 -7.73 -23.24 -7.60
C LEU A 7 -7.59 -21.88 -8.28
N SER A 8 -8.17 -20.88 -7.62
CA SER A 8 -8.14 -19.43 -7.87
C SER A 8 -9.05 -18.84 -8.97
N LEU A 9 -10.09 -18.13 -8.51
CA LEU A 9 -10.69 -16.98 -9.22
C LEU A 9 -9.62 -15.87 -9.33
N HIS A 10 -8.73 -15.92 -10.32
CA HIS A 10 -7.90 -14.77 -10.65
C HIS A 10 -7.97 -14.48 -12.15
N LEU A 11 -8.19 -13.21 -12.46
CA LEU A 11 -8.53 -12.63 -13.76
C LEU A 11 -7.36 -12.60 -14.76
N ILE A 12 -6.39 -13.51 -14.66
CA ILE A 12 -5.08 -13.37 -15.30
C ILE A 12 -4.95 -14.31 -16.51
N THR A 13 -4.35 -13.82 -17.60
CA THR A 13 -3.91 -14.57 -18.78
C THR A 13 -2.70 -15.49 -18.48
N GLU A 14 -2.71 -16.19 -17.34
CA GLU A 14 -1.61 -16.99 -16.81
C GLU A 14 -2.12 -18.20 -16.02
N CYS A 15 -1.26 -19.19 -15.83
CA CYS A 15 -1.56 -20.34 -15.02
C CYS A 15 -0.76 -20.33 -13.72
N GLN A 16 -1.42 -20.54 -12.59
CA GLN A 16 -0.76 -20.77 -11.32
C GLN A 16 -0.67 -22.28 -11.04
N PHE A 17 0.53 -22.79 -10.76
CA PHE A 17 0.75 -24.16 -10.32
C PHE A 17 1.68 -24.16 -9.10
N GLY A 18 1.14 -24.53 -7.95
CA GLY A 18 1.81 -24.34 -6.65
C GLY A 18 2.08 -22.86 -6.36
N LYS A 19 3.33 -22.53 -6.00
CA LYS A 19 3.80 -21.14 -5.80
C LYS A 19 4.33 -20.48 -7.07
N THR A 20 4.34 -21.19 -8.20
CA THR A 20 4.91 -20.69 -9.46
C THR A 20 3.82 -20.26 -10.42
N ILE A 21 4.07 -19.13 -11.10
CA ILE A 21 3.21 -18.60 -12.16
C ILE A 21 3.85 -18.96 -13.51
N ARG A 22 3.03 -19.42 -14.45
CA ARG A 22 3.45 -19.93 -15.76
C ARG A 22 2.72 -19.17 -16.87
N GLU A 23 3.48 -18.76 -17.88
CA GLU A 23 2.94 -18.07 -19.06
C GLU A 23 2.11 -19.04 -19.92
N LEU A 24 1.15 -18.50 -20.69
CA LEU A 24 0.40 -19.28 -21.68
C LEU A 24 1.35 -20.00 -22.65
N HIS A 25 0.98 -21.24 -23.01
CA HIS A 25 1.71 -22.18 -23.85
C HIS A 25 3.08 -22.64 -23.31
N THR A 26 3.41 -22.34 -22.06
CA THR A 26 4.60 -22.91 -21.43
C THR A 26 4.33 -24.34 -20.96
N THR A 27 5.34 -25.20 -21.07
CA THR A 27 5.31 -26.58 -20.58
C THR A 27 6.34 -26.77 -19.48
N TRP A 28 6.00 -27.54 -18.44
CA TRP A 28 6.89 -27.83 -17.32
C TRP A 28 6.55 -29.18 -16.69
N PHE A 29 7.49 -29.74 -15.92
CA PHE A 29 7.22 -30.90 -15.08
C PHE A 29 6.53 -30.49 -13.78
N ALA A 30 5.48 -31.21 -13.39
CA ALA A 30 4.70 -30.89 -12.19
C ALA A 30 5.58 -30.94 -10.92
N ASP A 31 5.75 -29.80 -10.25
CA ASP A 31 6.36 -29.73 -8.93
C ASP A 31 5.26 -29.66 -7.86
N LEU A 32 5.12 -30.73 -7.08
CA LEU A 32 4.11 -30.83 -6.03
C LEU A 32 4.61 -30.31 -4.68
N GLY A 33 5.83 -29.77 -4.63
CA GLY A 33 6.47 -29.31 -3.40
C GLY A 33 6.84 -30.44 -2.44
N PRO A 34 7.49 -30.11 -1.31
CA PRO A 34 7.86 -31.11 -0.30
C PRO A 34 6.62 -31.81 0.28
N PRO A 35 6.63 -33.14 0.47
CA PRO A 35 7.77 -34.07 0.32
C PRO A 35 7.96 -34.66 -1.09
N PHE A 36 7.05 -34.41 -2.02
CA PHE A 36 6.98 -35.14 -3.31
C PHE A 36 7.96 -34.61 -4.37
N GLY A 37 8.24 -33.30 -4.38
CA GLY A 37 9.14 -32.66 -5.34
C GLY A 37 8.62 -32.72 -6.78
N VAL A 38 9.56 -32.74 -7.74
CA VAL A 38 9.26 -32.68 -9.18
C VAL A 38 8.94 -34.07 -9.75
N MET A 39 7.75 -34.21 -10.33
CA MET A 39 7.27 -35.40 -11.01
C MET A 39 7.58 -35.33 -12.51
N TYR A 40 8.77 -35.78 -12.91
CA TYR A 40 9.25 -35.70 -14.31
C TYR A 40 8.39 -36.42 -15.35
N CYS A 41 7.51 -37.36 -14.94
CA CYS A 41 6.56 -38.02 -15.84
C CYS A 41 5.20 -37.33 -15.96
N ILE A 42 4.97 -36.24 -15.23
CA ILE A 42 3.74 -35.44 -15.31
C ILE A 42 4.13 -34.13 -15.98
N MET A 43 3.77 -34.01 -17.25
CA MET A 43 4.00 -32.80 -18.03
C MET A 43 2.75 -31.93 -17.97
N CYS A 44 2.91 -30.72 -17.46
CA CYS A 44 1.88 -29.70 -17.40
C CYS A 44 2.11 -28.67 -18.49
N GLU A 45 1.03 -28.17 -19.05
CA GLU A 45 0.99 -27.08 -20.01
C GLU A 45 0.00 -26.02 -19.52
N CYS A 46 0.33 -24.75 -19.71
CA CYS A 46 -0.62 -23.67 -19.50
C CYS A 46 -1.38 -23.39 -20.81
N VAL A 47 -2.62 -23.88 -20.93
CA VAL A 47 -3.40 -23.71 -22.15
C VAL A 47 -4.35 -22.52 -22.05
N PRO A 48 -4.53 -21.72 -23.11
CA PRO A 48 -5.55 -20.68 -23.14
C PRO A 48 -6.94 -21.33 -23.12
N PHE A 49 -7.76 -20.92 -22.16
CA PHE A 49 -9.14 -21.35 -22.04
C PHE A 49 -10.06 -20.14 -22.14
N GLN A 50 -10.99 -20.17 -23.09
CA GLN A 50 -11.91 -19.08 -23.29
C GLN A 50 -13.10 -19.20 -22.32
N LYS A 51 -13.15 -18.34 -21.31
CA LYS A 51 -14.27 -18.27 -20.36
C LYS A 51 -15.07 -17.00 -20.66
N LYS A 52 -16.23 -17.16 -21.32
CA LYS A 52 -17.01 -16.06 -21.92
C LYS A 52 -16.20 -15.33 -23.00
N ARG A 53 -16.02 -14.00 -22.91
CA ARG A 53 -15.29 -13.15 -23.87
C ARG A 53 -13.81 -12.93 -23.53
N ARG A 54 -13.28 -13.58 -22.48
CA ARG A 54 -11.89 -13.41 -22.01
C ARG A 54 -11.12 -14.73 -22.09
N VAL A 55 -9.85 -14.64 -22.45
CA VAL A 55 -8.89 -15.75 -22.40
C VAL A 55 -8.34 -15.84 -20.97
N VAL A 56 -8.45 -16.99 -20.34
CA VAL A 56 -7.85 -17.28 -19.01
C VAL A 56 -6.88 -18.44 -19.15
N GLY A 57 -5.80 -18.44 -18.35
CA GLY A 57 -4.89 -19.58 -18.31
C GLY A 57 -5.53 -20.76 -17.57
N ARG A 58 -5.42 -21.97 -18.13
CA ARG A 58 -5.77 -23.21 -17.44
C ARG A 58 -4.59 -24.17 -17.47
N VAL A 59 -4.20 -24.68 -16.30
CA VAL A 59 -3.20 -25.75 -16.23
C VAL A 59 -3.83 -27.05 -16.72
N GLN A 60 -3.18 -27.69 -17.69
CA GLN A 60 -3.51 -29.03 -18.16
C GLN A 60 -2.28 -29.93 -17.98
N CYS A 61 -2.37 -30.90 -17.06
CA CYS A 61 -1.31 -31.87 -16.82
C CYS A 61 -1.69 -33.23 -17.39
N ARG A 62 -0.72 -33.90 -18.04
CA ARG A 62 -0.84 -35.26 -18.55
C ARG A 62 0.36 -36.11 -18.17
N ASN A 63 0.16 -37.41 -18.06
CA ASN A 63 1.22 -38.36 -17.78
C ASN A 63 1.86 -38.82 -19.10
N ILE A 64 3.14 -38.49 -19.30
CA ILE A 64 3.88 -38.78 -20.54
C ILE A 64 4.61 -40.13 -20.52
N LYS A 65 4.50 -40.91 -19.42
CA LYS A 65 5.19 -42.20 -19.29
C LYS A 65 4.89 -43.18 -20.42
N ASN A 66 3.68 -43.11 -20.99
CA ASN A 66 3.25 -43.96 -22.11
C ASN A 66 3.59 -43.38 -23.49
N GLU A 67 4.06 -42.13 -23.53
CA GLU A 67 4.50 -41.43 -24.76
C GLU A 67 6.01 -41.64 -25.01
N CYS A 68 6.70 -42.34 -24.10
CA CYS A 68 8.12 -42.65 -24.23
C CYS A 68 8.43 -43.54 -25.44
N PRO A 69 9.45 -43.18 -26.25
CA PRO A 69 9.92 -44.02 -27.32
C PRO A 69 10.50 -45.31 -26.74
N LYS A 70 10.28 -46.44 -27.43
CA LYS A 70 10.88 -47.71 -27.03
C LYS A 70 12.40 -47.61 -27.20
N PRO A 71 13.19 -47.89 -26.15
CA PRO A 71 14.66 -47.81 -26.26
C PRO A 71 15.19 -48.78 -27.31
N THR A 72 16.24 -48.36 -28.03
CA THR A 72 16.89 -49.13 -29.10
C THR A 72 18.00 -50.04 -28.62
N CYS A 73 18.35 -49.98 -27.33
CA CYS A 73 19.41 -50.75 -26.69
C CYS A 73 18.87 -51.67 -25.59
N ASP A 74 19.65 -52.70 -25.26
CA ASP A 74 19.30 -53.69 -24.24
C ASP A 74 19.30 -53.12 -22.81
N ASP A 75 20.20 -52.17 -22.52
CA ASP A 75 20.35 -51.53 -21.20
C ASP A 75 20.10 -50.01 -21.23
N PRO A 76 18.84 -49.56 -21.28
CA PRO A 76 18.50 -48.14 -21.29
C PRO A 76 18.51 -47.52 -19.89
N ILE A 77 19.17 -46.36 -19.74
CA ILE A 77 19.36 -45.67 -18.45
C ILE A 77 18.36 -44.52 -18.27
N LEU A 78 17.87 -44.32 -17.04
CA LEU A 78 17.06 -43.15 -16.68
C LEU A 78 17.98 -42.05 -16.14
N LEU A 79 18.13 -40.97 -16.90
CA LEU A 79 18.94 -39.83 -16.48
C LEU A 79 18.21 -38.97 -15.43
N PRO A 80 18.93 -38.29 -14.52
CA PRO A 80 18.34 -37.34 -13.59
C PRO A 80 17.52 -36.27 -14.31
N GLY A 81 16.29 -36.03 -13.84
CA GLY A 81 15.41 -35.01 -14.40
C GLY A 81 14.66 -35.40 -15.70
N ARG A 82 14.53 -36.69 -16.01
CA ARG A 82 13.81 -37.22 -17.19
C ARG A 82 12.70 -38.19 -16.79
N CYS A 83 11.73 -38.43 -17.67
CA CYS A 83 10.76 -39.52 -17.52
C CYS A 83 11.15 -40.79 -18.30
N CYS A 84 11.66 -40.63 -19.51
CA CYS A 84 12.00 -41.71 -20.43
C CYS A 84 13.44 -42.16 -20.27
N LYS A 85 13.64 -43.48 -20.42
CA LYS A 85 14.97 -44.08 -20.47
C LYS A 85 15.62 -43.80 -21.82
N THR A 86 16.90 -43.46 -21.81
CA THR A 86 17.70 -43.15 -23.00
C THR A 86 18.88 -44.11 -23.13
N CYS A 87 19.28 -44.40 -24.36
CA CYS A 87 20.47 -45.20 -24.64
C CYS A 87 21.73 -44.31 -24.63
N PRO A 88 22.89 -44.82 -24.21
CA PRO A 88 24.15 -44.08 -24.27
C PRO A 88 24.47 -43.62 -25.70
N GLY A 89 24.55 -42.30 -25.93
CA GLY A 89 24.84 -41.70 -27.25
C GLY A 89 23.63 -41.11 -27.99
N ASP A 90 22.40 -41.34 -27.51
CA ASP A 90 21.18 -40.82 -28.14
C ASP A 90 20.76 -39.49 -27.47
N ALA A 91 20.91 -38.37 -28.19
CA ALA A 91 20.69 -37.02 -27.66
C ALA A 91 19.25 -36.51 -27.80
N GLN A 92 18.40 -37.19 -28.57
CA GLN A 92 17.04 -36.75 -28.90
C GLN A 92 16.00 -37.61 -28.19
N SER A 93 15.47 -37.09 -27.09
CA SER A 93 14.35 -37.67 -26.34
C SER A 93 13.17 -36.69 -26.36
N PRO A 94 11.91 -37.15 -26.56
CA PRO A 94 10.72 -36.30 -26.58
C PRO A 94 10.40 -35.67 -25.20
N ASP A 95 11.06 -36.12 -24.14
CA ASP A 95 10.95 -35.59 -22.78
C ASP A 95 11.82 -34.37 -22.50
N VAL A 96 12.56 -33.89 -23.51
CA VAL A 96 13.29 -32.65 -23.38
C VAL A 96 12.27 -31.53 -23.49
N VAL A 97 11.94 -30.91 -22.35
CA VAL A 97 11.25 -29.62 -22.33
C VAL A 97 12.11 -28.67 -23.16
N GLN A 98 11.61 -28.25 -24.33
CA GLN A 98 12.29 -27.30 -25.20
C GLN A 98 12.21 -25.90 -24.58
N ASP A 99 12.93 -25.70 -23.48
CA ASP A 99 13.24 -24.37 -22.95
C ASP A 99 14.54 -23.89 -23.61
N LEU A 100 14.49 -23.65 -24.91
CA LEU A 100 15.50 -22.86 -25.60
C LEU A 100 14.83 -21.63 -26.18
N PRO A 101 15.04 -20.44 -25.57
CA PRO A 101 14.80 -19.22 -26.31
C PRO A 101 15.74 -19.25 -27.52
N GLN A 102 15.20 -19.33 -28.73
CA GLN A 102 15.90 -18.79 -29.89
C GLN A 102 16.16 -17.32 -29.53
N ALA A 103 17.43 -17.02 -29.24
CA ALA A 103 17.90 -15.66 -29.04
C ALA A 103 17.59 -14.90 -30.32
N THR A 104 16.52 -14.10 -30.28
CA THR A 104 16.35 -13.01 -31.24
C THR A 104 17.55 -12.09 -31.06
N MET A 105 18.21 -11.74 -32.16
CA MET A 105 19.40 -10.91 -32.17
C MET A 105 19.14 -9.60 -31.37
N PRO A 106 20.02 -9.21 -30.44
CA PRO A 106 19.80 -8.07 -29.54
C PRO A 106 19.57 -6.73 -30.26
N GLU A 107 20.11 -6.56 -31.48
CA GLU A 107 19.95 -5.33 -32.28
C GLU A 107 18.53 -5.14 -32.86
N GLU A 108 17.82 -6.22 -33.18
CA GLU A 108 16.45 -6.14 -33.71
C GLU A 108 15.41 -5.91 -32.59
N GLU A 109 15.75 -6.36 -31.39
CA GLU A 109 14.98 -6.15 -30.17
C GLU A 109 15.00 -4.67 -29.74
N GLU A 110 16.10 -3.94 -29.96
CA GLU A 110 16.23 -2.51 -29.64
C GLU A 110 15.34 -1.61 -30.53
N ARG A 111 15.31 -1.87 -31.84
CA ARG A 111 14.47 -1.12 -32.81
C ARG A 111 12.98 -1.45 -32.72
N SER A 112 12.61 -2.56 -32.08
CA SER A 112 11.22 -3.02 -31.95
C SER A 112 10.60 -2.76 -30.57
N LYS A 113 11.20 -1.87 -29.77
CA LYS A 113 10.72 -1.54 -28.40
C LYS A 113 9.52 -0.59 -28.38
N HIS A 114 9.39 0.29 -29.36
CA HIS A 114 8.46 1.43 -29.32
C HIS A 114 7.36 1.32 -30.38
N PHE A 115 6.12 1.57 -29.97
CA PHE A 115 4.95 1.57 -30.83
C PHE A 115 4.08 2.78 -30.53
N ALA A 116 3.23 3.14 -31.48
CA ALA A 116 2.21 4.17 -31.31
C ALA A 116 0.89 3.75 -31.92
N ALA A 117 -0.19 4.36 -31.44
CA ALA A 117 -1.51 4.22 -32.03
C ALA A 117 -2.17 5.59 -32.15
N LEU A 118 -2.85 5.83 -33.27
CA LEU A 118 -3.78 6.94 -33.45
C LEU A 118 -5.20 6.38 -33.34
N LEU A 119 -5.99 6.91 -32.40
CA LEU A 119 -7.36 6.48 -32.16
C LEU A 119 -8.32 7.61 -32.55
N THR A 120 -9.03 7.42 -33.65
CA THR A 120 -10.08 8.30 -34.15
C THR A 120 -11.33 7.52 -34.52
N GLY A 121 -12.42 8.21 -34.86
CA GLY A 121 -13.62 7.55 -35.38
C GLY A 121 -13.39 6.74 -36.67
N ARG A 122 -12.39 7.11 -37.49
CA ARG A 122 -12.05 6.42 -38.75
C ARG A 122 -11.19 5.18 -38.54
N THR A 123 -10.23 5.23 -37.63
CA THR A 123 -9.42 4.05 -37.27
C THR A 123 -10.23 3.02 -36.47
N SER A 124 -11.41 3.39 -35.96
CA SER A 124 -12.34 2.51 -35.26
C SER A 124 -13.16 1.59 -36.17
N SER A 125 -12.89 1.57 -37.48
CA SER A 125 -13.58 0.73 -38.46
C SER A 125 -13.57 -0.76 -38.11
N LEU A 126 -12.53 -1.24 -37.43
CA LEU A 126 -12.43 -2.64 -36.96
C LEU A 126 -13.57 -3.04 -36.00
N LEU A 127 -14.14 -2.08 -35.26
CA LEU A 127 -15.24 -2.31 -34.32
C LEU A 127 -16.62 -2.38 -35.02
N LYS A 128 -16.71 -1.93 -36.27
CA LYS A 128 -17.95 -1.86 -37.05
C LYS A 128 -18.24 -3.13 -37.87
N LYS A 129 -17.39 -4.15 -37.80
CA LYS A 129 -17.64 -5.46 -38.45
C LYS A 129 -18.87 -6.12 -37.82
N ASP A 130 -19.66 -6.87 -38.61
CA ASP A 130 -20.99 -7.38 -38.23
C ASP A 130 -21.02 -8.13 -36.88
N ASP A 131 -19.96 -8.87 -36.53
CA ASP A 131 -19.87 -9.58 -35.23
C ASP A 131 -19.63 -8.66 -34.02
N MET A 132 -19.03 -7.48 -34.23
CA MET A 132 -18.56 -6.55 -33.18
C MET A 132 -19.41 -5.28 -33.06
N GLY A 133 -20.13 -4.91 -34.12
CA GLY A 133 -20.94 -3.68 -34.17
C GLY A 133 -22.09 -3.65 -33.16
N THR A 134 -22.53 -4.80 -32.65
CA THR A 134 -23.54 -4.90 -31.57
C THR A 134 -22.97 -4.62 -30.17
N MET A 135 -21.64 -4.66 -30.00
CA MET A 135 -20.97 -4.54 -28.70
C MET A 135 -20.46 -3.13 -28.40
N TYR A 136 -20.09 -2.36 -29.43
CA TYR A 136 -19.48 -1.04 -29.27
C TYR A 136 -20.34 0.06 -29.90
N SER A 137 -20.62 1.12 -29.13
CA SER A 137 -21.06 2.38 -29.70
C SER A 137 -19.85 3.15 -30.22
N THR A 138 -19.72 3.29 -31.54
CA THR A 138 -18.68 4.15 -32.17
C THR A 138 -19.21 5.55 -32.48
N LEU A 139 -20.35 5.94 -31.91
CA LEU A 139 -20.95 7.27 -32.12
C LEU A 139 -20.08 8.31 -31.41
N ASN A 140 -19.37 9.13 -32.17
CA ASN A 140 -18.40 10.09 -31.64
C ASN A 140 -18.80 11.55 -31.98
N PRO A 141 -19.86 12.10 -31.35
CA PRO A 141 -20.38 13.42 -31.69
C PRO A 141 -19.43 14.55 -31.29
N GLN A 142 -18.58 14.33 -30.28
CA GLN A 142 -17.57 15.30 -29.82
C GLN A 142 -16.24 15.19 -30.57
N ASN A 143 -16.15 14.29 -31.55
CA ASN A 143 -14.92 13.93 -32.27
C ASN A 143 -13.72 13.75 -31.33
N VAL A 144 -13.90 12.94 -30.29
CA VAL A 144 -12.84 12.54 -29.37
C VAL A 144 -11.74 11.79 -30.13
N VAL A 145 -10.50 12.21 -29.93
CA VAL A 145 -9.29 11.63 -30.49
C VAL A 145 -8.34 11.26 -29.35
N ALA A 146 -7.57 10.20 -29.53
CA ALA A 146 -6.48 9.87 -28.61
C ALA A 146 -5.24 9.41 -29.38
N THR A 147 -4.08 9.58 -28.75
CA THR A 147 -2.81 9.04 -29.23
C THR A 147 -2.17 8.22 -28.13
N GLY A 148 -1.73 7.02 -28.47
CA GLY A 148 -1.10 6.07 -27.57
C GLY A 148 0.38 5.90 -27.87
N ARG A 149 1.18 5.68 -26.84
CA ARG A 149 2.56 5.19 -26.92
C ARG A 149 2.69 3.90 -26.13
N PHE A 150 3.45 2.97 -26.68
CA PHE A 150 3.70 1.68 -26.06
C PHE A 150 5.19 1.39 -26.09
N SER A 151 5.75 0.99 -24.96
CA SER A 151 7.16 0.63 -24.85
C SER A 151 7.34 -0.68 -24.10
N PHE A 152 8.17 -1.56 -24.66
CA PHE A 152 8.58 -2.77 -23.96
C PHE A 152 9.75 -2.49 -23.03
N HIS A 153 9.61 -2.91 -21.78
CA HIS A 153 10.71 -3.04 -20.85
C HIS A 153 10.64 -4.42 -20.19
N LYS A 154 11.68 -5.24 -20.41
CA LYS A 154 11.67 -6.68 -20.11
C LYS A 154 10.49 -7.38 -20.82
N LYS A 155 9.54 -7.95 -20.07
CA LYS A 155 8.33 -8.61 -20.59
C LYS A 155 7.06 -7.76 -20.41
N ASN A 156 7.18 -6.51 -19.96
CA ASN A 156 6.06 -5.64 -19.66
C ASN A 156 5.89 -4.60 -20.77
N LEU A 157 4.67 -4.39 -21.23
CA LEU A 157 4.30 -3.36 -22.21
C LEU A 157 3.68 -2.18 -21.45
N TYR A 158 4.45 -1.10 -21.30
CA TYR A 158 3.96 0.14 -20.72
C TYR A 158 3.15 0.88 -21.78
N TYR A 159 2.01 1.45 -21.40
CA TYR A 159 1.18 2.25 -22.28
C TYR A 159 0.92 3.63 -21.70
N SER A 160 0.78 4.61 -22.59
CA SER A 160 0.56 6.00 -22.23
C SER A 160 -0.32 6.67 -23.27
N PHE A 161 -1.33 7.44 -22.85
CA PHE A 161 -2.23 8.14 -23.77
C PHE A 161 -2.35 9.62 -23.47
N TYR A 162 -2.40 10.42 -24.53
CA TYR A 162 -3.13 11.68 -24.54
C TYR A 162 -4.51 11.46 -25.14
N VAL A 163 -5.51 12.04 -24.49
CA VAL A 163 -6.91 12.03 -24.90
C VAL A 163 -7.35 13.48 -25.07
N SER A 164 -8.26 13.75 -26.00
CA SER A 164 -8.93 15.04 -26.15
C SER A 164 -9.33 15.66 -24.81
N GLU A 165 -9.02 16.94 -24.60
CA GLU A 165 -9.32 17.64 -23.33
C GLU A 165 -10.82 17.75 -23.05
N ARG A 166 -11.64 17.67 -24.10
CA ARG A 166 -13.11 17.68 -24.00
C ARG A 166 -13.70 16.35 -23.55
N ALA A 167 -12.91 15.27 -23.57
CA ALA A 167 -13.37 13.95 -23.16
C ALA A 167 -13.05 13.70 -21.68
N ALA A 168 -13.97 13.01 -20.99
CA ALA A 168 -13.70 12.47 -19.68
C ALA A 168 -12.56 11.42 -19.75
N ARG A 169 -12.04 10.99 -18.60
CA ARG A 169 -11.07 9.89 -18.56
C ARG A 169 -11.74 8.58 -19.02
N PRO A 170 -11.10 7.77 -19.88
CA PRO A 170 -11.65 6.48 -20.29
C PRO A 170 -11.79 5.54 -19.08
N ARG A 171 -12.84 4.72 -19.07
CA ARG A 171 -13.11 3.74 -18.01
C ARG A 171 -12.22 2.52 -18.12
N SER A 172 -11.98 2.05 -19.33
CA SER A 172 -11.21 0.83 -19.57
C SER A 172 -10.49 0.88 -20.91
N ILE A 173 -9.43 0.09 -21.00
CA ILE A 173 -8.63 -0.13 -22.21
C ILE A 173 -8.69 -1.62 -22.57
N GLN A 174 -8.84 -1.93 -23.85
CA GLN A 174 -8.81 -3.29 -24.37
C GLN A 174 -7.74 -3.42 -25.45
N PHE A 175 -6.96 -4.49 -25.38
CA PHE A 175 -6.09 -4.94 -26.45
C PHE A 175 -6.83 -6.00 -27.25
N VAL A 176 -6.97 -5.77 -28.54
CA VAL A 176 -7.83 -6.58 -29.42
C VAL A 176 -7.03 -6.99 -30.64
N HIS A 177 -7.12 -8.25 -31.03
CA HIS A 177 -6.49 -8.73 -32.26
C HIS A 177 -7.24 -8.19 -33.50
N ALA A 178 -6.59 -8.14 -34.66
CA ALA A 178 -7.16 -7.67 -35.92
C ALA A 178 -8.45 -8.43 -36.36
N ASN A 179 -8.67 -9.64 -35.85
CA ASN A 179 -9.90 -10.42 -36.07
C ASN A 179 -11.05 -10.08 -35.10
N GLY A 180 -10.85 -9.22 -34.10
CA GLY A 180 -11.86 -8.83 -33.11
C GLY A 180 -11.76 -9.53 -31.75
N ASN A 181 -10.85 -10.50 -31.57
CA ASN A 181 -10.70 -11.18 -30.29
C ASN A 181 -10.04 -10.28 -29.24
N ILE A 182 -10.65 -10.15 -28.05
CA ILE A 182 -10.08 -9.42 -26.91
C ILE A 182 -8.94 -10.26 -26.32
N LEU A 183 -7.72 -9.72 -26.36
CA LEU A 183 -6.52 -10.32 -25.80
C LEU A 183 -6.37 -10.01 -24.31
N GLU A 184 -6.65 -8.77 -23.92
CA GLU A 184 -6.51 -8.27 -22.54
C GLU A 184 -7.41 -7.03 -22.31
N GLU A 185 -7.87 -6.82 -21.08
CA GLU A 185 -8.69 -5.68 -20.69
C GLU A 185 -8.30 -5.14 -19.31
N HIS A 186 -7.93 -3.87 -19.23
CA HIS A 186 -7.64 -3.20 -17.95
C HIS A 186 -8.71 -2.15 -17.61
N THR A 187 -9.03 -2.06 -16.32
CA THR A 187 -9.94 -1.04 -15.78
C THR A 187 -9.13 0.17 -15.33
N LEU A 188 -9.43 1.34 -15.88
CA LEU A 188 -8.72 2.60 -15.65
C LEU A 188 -9.42 3.53 -14.66
N ALA A 189 -10.77 3.53 -14.63
CA ALA A 189 -11.56 4.35 -13.72
C ALA A 189 -12.69 3.53 -13.11
N LEU A 190 -12.90 3.68 -11.79
CA LEU A 190 -14.02 3.08 -11.07
C LEU A 190 -15.19 4.07 -10.96
N PRO A 191 -16.45 3.59 -10.91
CA PRO A 191 -17.64 4.46 -10.88
C PRO A 191 -17.73 5.42 -9.70
N SER A 192 -16.96 5.22 -8.63
CA SER A 192 -16.92 6.06 -7.42
C SER A 192 -15.81 7.12 -7.43
N ASP A 193 -14.95 7.16 -8.46
CA ASP A 193 -13.69 7.93 -8.47
C ASP A 193 -13.78 9.28 -9.21
N GLU A 194 -14.86 10.04 -9.03
CA GLU A 194 -14.93 11.44 -9.52
C GLU A 194 -13.93 12.41 -8.86
N GLY A 195 -12.90 11.94 -8.14
CA GLY A 195 -12.04 12.87 -7.39
C GLY A 195 -10.59 12.51 -7.09
N ARG A 196 -10.02 11.34 -7.45
CA ARG A 196 -8.67 11.05 -6.94
C ARG A 196 -7.77 10.24 -7.88
N LEU A 197 -7.46 10.85 -9.03
CA LEU A 197 -6.31 10.52 -9.88
C LEU A 197 -5.00 10.65 -9.06
N SER A 198 -3.95 9.92 -9.47
CA SER A 198 -2.61 10.14 -8.90
C SER A 198 -2.13 11.58 -9.16
N ALA A 199 -1.19 12.04 -8.33
CA ALA A 199 -0.58 13.36 -8.51
C ALA A 199 0.08 13.50 -9.90
N TYR A 200 0.71 12.42 -10.39
CA TYR A 200 1.33 12.37 -11.70
C TYR A 200 0.31 12.48 -12.83
N GLN A 201 -0.72 11.63 -12.85
CA GLN A 201 -1.69 11.61 -13.94
C GLN A 201 -2.54 12.89 -13.95
N ASN A 202 -2.83 13.47 -12.78
CA ASN A 202 -3.48 14.78 -12.69
C ASN A 202 -2.58 15.92 -13.21
N GLY A 203 -1.30 15.93 -12.82
CA GLY A 203 -0.35 16.97 -13.25
C GLY A 203 0.03 16.89 -14.73
N THR A 204 -0.01 15.71 -15.34
CA THR A 204 0.35 15.48 -16.75
C THR A 204 -0.85 15.41 -17.70
N GLY A 205 -2.05 15.10 -17.19
CA GLY A 205 -3.22 14.80 -18.00
C GLY A 205 -3.11 13.51 -18.83
N LYS A 206 -2.10 12.66 -18.53
CA LYS A 206 -1.86 11.40 -19.24
C LYS A 206 -2.64 10.26 -18.59
N VAL A 207 -3.03 9.28 -19.41
CA VAL A 207 -3.52 7.98 -18.93
C VAL A 207 -2.37 6.98 -19.03
N CYS A 208 -1.91 6.47 -17.88
CA CYS A 208 -0.75 5.59 -17.79
C CYS A 208 -1.15 4.20 -17.29
N GLY A 209 -0.39 3.18 -17.67
CA GLY A 209 -0.51 1.84 -17.11
C GLY A 209 0.41 0.85 -17.80
N VAL A 210 0.26 -0.43 -17.45
CA VAL A 210 1.16 -1.49 -17.93
C VAL A 210 0.41 -2.80 -18.16
N TRP A 211 0.72 -3.48 -19.26
CA TRP A 211 0.38 -4.88 -19.48
C TRP A 211 1.59 -5.73 -19.09
N ARG A 212 1.50 -6.38 -17.93
CA ARG A 212 2.60 -7.18 -17.39
C ARG A 212 2.72 -8.52 -18.10
N ARG A 213 3.96 -9.00 -18.19
CA ARG A 213 4.31 -10.36 -18.62
C ARG A 213 3.59 -10.76 -19.91
N VAL A 214 3.65 -9.88 -20.91
CA VAL A 214 2.99 -10.09 -22.20
C VAL A 214 3.44 -11.42 -22.80
N PRO A 215 2.51 -12.37 -23.03
CA PRO A 215 2.82 -13.68 -23.59
C PRO A 215 3.63 -13.59 -24.90
N ARG A 216 4.50 -14.58 -25.15
CA ARG A 216 5.37 -14.60 -26.35
C ARG A 216 4.57 -14.46 -27.65
N GLU A 217 3.41 -15.10 -27.74
CA GLU A 217 2.52 -15.02 -28.89
C GLU A 217 2.00 -13.60 -29.11
N TYR A 218 1.52 -12.93 -28.05
CA TYR A 218 1.00 -11.56 -28.16
C TYR A 218 2.12 -10.56 -28.46
N ARG A 219 3.34 -10.78 -27.95
CA ARG A 219 4.53 -10.02 -28.37
C ARG A 219 4.82 -10.17 -29.86
N ARG A 220 4.56 -11.35 -30.45
CA ARG A 220 4.66 -11.56 -31.91
C ARG A 220 3.56 -10.78 -32.64
N LEU A 221 2.31 -10.87 -32.19
CA LEU A 221 1.20 -10.12 -32.79
C LEU A 221 1.46 -8.60 -32.78
N LEU A 222 2.04 -8.07 -31.71
CA LEU A 222 2.44 -6.65 -31.62
C LEU A 222 3.56 -6.31 -32.62
N ARG A 223 4.57 -7.17 -32.78
CA ARG A 223 5.64 -6.97 -33.77
C ARG A 223 5.13 -7.02 -35.20
N ASP A 224 4.11 -7.83 -35.46
CA ASP A 224 3.47 -8.03 -36.76
C ASP A 224 2.33 -7.00 -36.99
N GLU A 225 2.13 -6.04 -36.07
CA GLU A 225 1.12 -4.96 -36.14
C GLU A 225 -0.33 -5.47 -36.23
N LEU A 226 -0.59 -6.64 -35.66
CA LEU A 226 -1.91 -7.31 -35.66
C LEU A 226 -2.75 -7.03 -34.40
N VAL A 227 -2.29 -6.12 -33.53
CA VAL A 227 -2.98 -5.73 -32.30
C VAL A 227 -3.46 -4.29 -32.43
N SER A 228 -4.73 -4.09 -32.12
CA SER A 228 -5.37 -2.78 -31.99
C SER A 228 -5.67 -2.51 -30.52
N VAL A 229 -5.63 -1.24 -30.15
CA VAL A 229 -6.05 -0.78 -28.83
C VAL A 229 -7.41 -0.11 -28.93
N VAL A 230 -8.24 -0.29 -27.91
CA VAL A 230 -9.58 0.31 -27.80
C VAL A 230 -9.68 1.03 -26.46
N LEU A 231 -10.09 2.30 -26.49
CA LEU A 231 -10.48 3.06 -25.30
C LEU A 231 -11.99 3.11 -25.19
N LEU A 232 -12.50 2.92 -23.97
CA LEU A 232 -13.94 2.79 -23.69
C LEU A 232 -14.41 3.81 -22.65
N TRP A 233 -15.51 4.50 -22.95
CA TRP A 233 -16.26 5.38 -22.05
C TRP A 233 -17.67 4.83 -21.80
N GLY A 234 -18.31 5.26 -20.71
CA GLY A 234 -19.65 4.84 -20.30
C GLY A 234 -19.67 3.75 -19.22
N SER A 235 -20.79 3.04 -19.08
CA SER A 235 -21.05 2.07 -17.98
C SER A 235 -20.55 0.66 -18.26
N LYS A 236 -20.22 -0.13 -17.22
CA LYS A 236 -19.62 -1.49 -17.36
C LYS A 236 -20.39 -2.42 -18.30
N HIS A 237 -21.70 -2.21 -18.41
CA HIS A 237 -22.61 -3.04 -19.20
C HIS A 237 -22.92 -2.46 -20.59
N GLN A 238 -22.57 -1.20 -20.86
CA GLN A 238 -22.76 -0.55 -22.15
C GLN A 238 -21.69 0.52 -22.39
N ALA A 239 -20.80 0.30 -23.37
CA ALA A 239 -19.85 1.31 -23.81
C ALA A 239 -20.61 2.42 -24.57
N GLU A 240 -20.62 3.63 -24.04
CA GLU A 240 -21.28 4.79 -24.65
C GLU A 240 -20.49 5.33 -25.84
N LEU A 241 -19.15 5.24 -25.75
CA LEU A 241 -18.21 5.59 -26.81
C LEU A 241 -17.02 4.63 -26.78
N ALA A 242 -16.65 4.12 -27.95
CA ALA A 242 -15.43 3.36 -28.18
C ALA A 242 -14.66 3.97 -29.36
N ILE A 243 -13.38 4.27 -29.14
CA ILE A 243 -12.44 4.61 -30.21
C ILE A 243 -11.29 3.61 -30.21
N ALA A 244 -10.83 3.22 -31.38
CA ALA A 244 -9.80 2.22 -31.56
C ALA A 244 -8.77 2.63 -32.61
N GLY A 245 -7.59 2.05 -32.54
CA GLY A 245 -6.53 2.24 -33.53
C GLY A 245 -5.50 1.11 -33.49
N PRO A 246 -4.86 0.80 -34.63
CA PRO A 246 -3.81 -0.22 -34.69
C PRO A 246 -2.57 0.25 -33.94
N ILE A 247 -1.90 -0.68 -33.26
CA ILE A 247 -0.59 -0.45 -32.64
C ILE A 247 0.47 -0.71 -33.71
N ALA A 248 1.14 0.34 -34.17
CA ALA A 248 2.08 0.31 -35.28
C ALA A 248 3.46 0.87 -34.88
N LYS A 249 4.49 0.52 -35.66
CA LYS A 249 5.86 1.00 -35.46
C LYS A 249 6.10 2.28 -36.26
N TYR A 250 6.78 3.23 -35.63
CA TYR A 250 7.24 4.45 -36.29
C TYR A 250 8.71 4.70 -35.91
N PRO A 251 9.64 4.80 -36.88
CA PRO A 251 11.08 4.95 -36.60
C PRO A 251 11.41 6.15 -35.69
N ALA A 252 10.67 7.24 -35.82
CA ALA A 252 10.88 8.47 -35.04
C ALA A 252 10.63 8.30 -33.52
N LEU A 253 9.94 7.24 -33.09
CA LEU A 253 9.58 7.06 -31.67
C LEU A 253 10.78 6.89 -30.74
N ALA A 254 11.88 6.34 -31.23
CA ALA A 254 13.09 6.16 -30.43
C ALA A 254 13.72 7.50 -29.99
N HIS A 255 13.39 8.59 -30.69
CA HIS A 255 13.92 9.93 -30.46
C HIS A 255 12.82 10.96 -30.15
N GLU A 256 11.62 10.50 -29.78
CA GLU A 256 10.50 11.39 -29.44
C GLU A 256 10.84 12.22 -28.20
N LEU A 257 10.81 13.55 -28.33
CA LEU A 257 10.97 14.50 -27.21
C LEU A 257 9.67 15.25 -26.93
N PHE A 258 8.91 15.53 -28.00
CA PHE A 258 7.63 16.20 -27.94
C PHE A 258 6.59 15.44 -28.77
N SER A 259 5.32 15.69 -28.48
CA SER A 259 4.21 15.15 -29.24
C SER A 259 3.12 16.20 -29.43
N SER A 260 2.30 16.03 -30.45
CA SER A 260 1.06 16.80 -30.61
C SER A 260 -0.10 15.85 -30.89
N LEU A 261 -1.24 16.11 -30.23
CA LEU A 261 -2.52 15.49 -30.54
C LEU A 261 -3.28 16.48 -31.43
N LEU A 262 -3.55 16.09 -32.68
CA LEU A 262 -4.16 16.95 -33.68
C LEU A 262 -5.65 16.67 -33.77
N GLU A 263 -6.45 17.72 -33.59
CA GLU A 263 -7.91 17.68 -33.62
C GLU A 263 -8.43 18.61 -34.73
N PRO A 264 -9.64 18.41 -35.24
CA PRO A 264 -10.24 19.35 -36.18
C PRO A 264 -10.33 20.76 -35.59
N ALA A 265 -9.87 21.76 -36.36
CA ALA A 265 -9.93 23.15 -35.93
C ALA A 265 -11.38 23.59 -35.72
N ALA A 266 -11.65 24.45 -34.72
CA ALA A 266 -13.01 24.86 -34.36
C ALA A 266 -13.82 25.46 -35.54
N ALA A 267 -13.15 26.21 -36.43
CA ALA A 267 -13.76 26.76 -37.64
C ALA A 267 -14.20 25.68 -38.66
N ALA A 268 -13.44 24.58 -38.75
CA ALA A 268 -13.76 23.44 -39.60
C ALA A 268 -14.90 22.58 -39.01
N THR A 269 -15.02 22.49 -37.68
CA THR A 269 -16.10 21.75 -37.02
C THR A 269 -17.48 22.42 -37.11
N ALA A 270 -17.52 23.75 -37.28
CA ALA A 270 -18.78 24.51 -37.36
C ALA A 270 -19.44 24.42 -38.76
N THR A 271 -18.72 23.90 -39.77
CA THR A 271 -19.08 24.06 -41.17
C THR A 271 -19.22 22.74 -41.95
N SER A 272 -18.79 21.59 -41.43
CA SER A 272 -18.77 20.36 -42.24
C SER A 272 -18.77 19.03 -41.47
N ASP A 273 -19.70 18.14 -41.81
CA ASP A 273 -19.68 16.71 -41.45
C ASP A 273 -18.46 15.96 -42.03
N MET A 274 -17.71 16.57 -42.96
CA MET A 274 -16.59 15.91 -43.67
C MET A 274 -15.39 15.61 -42.76
N MET A 275 -15.24 16.35 -41.65
CA MET A 275 -14.19 16.12 -40.65
C MET A 275 -14.60 15.12 -39.56
N GLY A 276 -15.78 14.49 -39.69
CA GLY A 276 -16.24 13.45 -38.77
C GLY A 276 -15.23 12.30 -38.63
N GLY A 277 -14.80 12.04 -37.41
CA GLY A 277 -13.82 11.00 -37.08
C GLY A 277 -12.39 11.30 -37.53
N ALA A 278 -12.09 12.53 -37.95
CA ALA A 278 -10.75 12.97 -38.34
C ALA A 278 -9.87 13.28 -37.12
N GLY A 279 -8.57 13.06 -37.23
CA GLY A 279 -7.61 13.39 -36.20
C GLY A 279 -6.19 13.01 -36.61
N GLY A 280 -5.22 13.34 -35.75
CA GLY A 280 -3.83 12.98 -35.98
C GLY A 280 -2.97 13.02 -34.73
N THR A 281 -1.75 12.54 -34.88
CA THR A 281 -0.70 12.63 -33.88
C THR A 281 0.63 12.98 -34.55
N ALA A 282 1.41 13.85 -33.95
CA ALA A 282 2.76 14.15 -34.38
C ALA A 282 3.78 13.64 -33.36
N ILE A 283 4.80 12.97 -33.87
CA ILE A 283 6.02 12.59 -33.15
C ILE A 283 7.07 13.64 -33.51
N VAL A 284 7.62 14.31 -32.50
CA VAL A 284 8.52 15.45 -32.70
C VAL A 284 9.85 15.14 -32.03
N SER A 285 10.90 15.13 -32.84
CA SER A 285 12.28 14.99 -32.38
C SER A 285 13.08 16.24 -32.75
N THR A 286 14.00 16.64 -31.88
CA THR A 286 14.87 17.80 -32.10
C THR A 286 16.32 17.41 -31.92
N SER A 287 17.20 18.09 -32.63
CA SER A 287 18.63 18.03 -32.39
C SER A 287 19.12 19.45 -32.10
N SER A 288 19.79 19.62 -30.95
CA SER A 288 20.53 20.84 -30.65
C SER A 288 22.03 20.64 -30.90
N GLY A 289 22.64 21.59 -31.61
CA GLY A 289 24.03 21.47 -32.05
C GLY A 289 24.48 22.70 -32.82
N VAL A 290 25.48 22.55 -33.69
CA VAL A 290 25.92 23.64 -34.60
C VAL A 290 24.80 24.05 -35.54
N THR A 291 24.03 23.07 -36.02
CA THR A 291 22.82 23.27 -36.83
C THR A 291 21.64 22.64 -36.12
N SER A 292 20.84 23.47 -35.45
CA SER A 292 19.62 23.00 -34.80
C SER A 292 18.54 22.65 -35.84
N SER A 293 17.86 21.52 -35.66
CA SER A 293 16.79 21.08 -36.55
C SER A 293 15.63 20.42 -35.80
N ILE A 294 14.47 20.44 -36.44
CA ILE A 294 13.25 19.76 -36.00
C ILE A 294 12.85 18.72 -37.06
N HIS A 295 12.48 17.53 -36.60
CA HIS A 295 11.91 16.48 -37.43
C HIS A 295 10.52 16.12 -36.90
N LEU A 296 9.55 16.10 -37.80
CA LEU A 296 8.14 15.83 -37.53
C LEU A 296 7.72 14.59 -38.31
N THR A 297 7.24 13.57 -37.61
CA THR A 297 6.51 12.45 -38.22
C THR A 297 5.04 12.58 -37.81
N ILE A 298 4.18 12.89 -38.78
CA ILE A 298 2.77 13.19 -38.55
C ILE A 298 1.92 12.05 -39.09
N VAL A 299 1.16 11.40 -38.21
CA VAL A 299 0.22 10.33 -38.53
C VAL A 299 -1.18 10.91 -38.45
N LEU A 300 -1.95 10.90 -39.54
CA LEU A 300 -3.23 11.60 -39.60
C LEU A 300 -4.26 10.92 -40.51
N ASN A 301 -5.51 11.33 -40.35
CA ASN A 301 -6.59 11.01 -41.28
C ASN A 301 -7.61 12.14 -41.37
N GLY A 302 -8.46 12.05 -42.40
CA GLY A 302 -9.58 12.97 -42.60
C GLY A 302 -9.26 14.34 -43.18
N LEU A 303 -8.06 14.54 -43.73
CA LEU A 303 -7.68 15.77 -44.43
C LEU A 303 -7.88 15.71 -45.97
N PHE A 304 -8.71 14.80 -46.46
CA PHE A 304 -8.91 14.56 -47.89
C PHE A 304 -10.40 14.61 -48.22
N ALA A 305 -10.75 15.30 -49.31
CA ALA A 305 -12.10 15.33 -49.87
C ALA A 305 -12.41 14.02 -50.62
N LEU A 306 -13.66 13.83 -51.05
CA LEU A 306 -14.08 12.60 -51.76
C LEU A 306 -13.47 12.49 -53.17
N ASP A 307 -13.13 13.63 -53.77
CA ASP A 307 -12.49 13.77 -55.10
C ASP A 307 -10.96 13.75 -55.04
N ASP A 308 -10.38 13.68 -53.84
CA ASP A 308 -8.94 13.63 -53.61
C ASP A 308 -8.39 12.20 -53.79
N VAL A 309 -8.16 11.80 -55.05
CA VAL A 309 -7.73 10.43 -55.39
C VAL A 309 -6.21 10.26 -55.48
N ALA A 310 -5.47 11.30 -55.86
CA ALA A 310 -4.01 11.27 -56.00
C ALA A 310 -3.34 12.66 -55.90
N ASP A 311 -2.07 12.66 -55.51
CA ASP A 311 -1.17 13.82 -55.43
C ASP A 311 -1.78 15.04 -54.73
N VAL A 312 -2.31 14.81 -53.52
CA VAL A 312 -3.00 15.83 -52.74
C VAL A 312 -1.98 16.65 -51.94
N PRO A 313 -1.91 17.98 -52.13
CA PRO A 313 -1.00 18.84 -51.39
C PRO A 313 -1.59 19.24 -50.02
N LEU A 314 -0.83 18.93 -48.95
CA LEU A 314 -1.10 19.34 -47.58
C LEU A 314 -0.06 20.37 -47.13
N SER A 315 -0.50 21.43 -46.47
CA SER A 315 0.40 22.40 -45.81
C SER A 315 0.60 22.01 -44.36
N VAL A 316 1.85 21.88 -43.94
CA VAL A 316 2.27 21.63 -42.55
C VAL A 316 2.88 22.91 -42.01
N ARG A 317 2.27 23.49 -40.98
CA ARG A 317 2.69 24.77 -40.38
C ARG A 317 2.95 24.60 -38.89
N LEU A 318 4.12 25.04 -38.44
CA LEU A 318 4.42 25.19 -37.02
C LEU A 318 4.49 26.68 -36.68
N GLU A 319 3.64 27.14 -35.79
CA GLU A 319 3.51 28.56 -35.48
C GLU A 319 3.30 28.82 -33.99
N SER A 320 3.73 29.99 -33.53
CA SER A 320 3.35 30.53 -32.22
C SER A 320 2.15 31.45 -32.41
N LEU A 321 0.97 30.98 -32.00
CA LEU A 321 -0.29 31.73 -32.14
C LEU A 321 -0.26 33.04 -31.32
N ASP A 322 0.30 32.98 -30.10
CA ASP A 322 0.42 34.13 -29.19
C ASP A 322 1.20 35.29 -29.83
N LYS A 323 2.25 34.97 -30.60
CA LYS A 323 3.14 35.96 -31.24
C LYS A 323 2.86 36.15 -32.73
N ARG A 324 1.92 35.38 -33.30
CA ARG A 324 1.69 35.27 -34.76
C ARG A 324 2.98 35.05 -35.55
N GLN A 325 3.87 34.22 -35.01
CA GLN A 325 5.18 33.94 -35.59
C GLN A 325 5.17 32.56 -36.26
N LEU A 326 5.42 32.51 -37.56
CA LEU A 326 5.62 31.26 -38.30
C LEU A 326 7.05 30.75 -38.10
N ILE A 327 7.19 29.49 -37.71
CA ILE A 327 8.49 28.84 -37.46
C ILE A 327 8.88 27.99 -38.67
N LEU A 328 7.95 27.17 -39.16
CA LEU A 328 8.14 26.39 -40.38
C LEU A 328 6.82 26.29 -41.15
N GLU A 329 6.93 26.28 -42.47
CA GLU A 329 5.86 25.90 -43.40
C GLU A 329 6.46 25.01 -44.47
N ASP A 330 5.85 23.85 -44.68
CA ASP A 330 6.26 22.89 -45.69
C ASP A 330 5.05 22.28 -46.39
N VAL A 331 5.18 21.95 -47.67
CA VAL A 331 4.07 21.41 -48.47
C VAL A 331 4.37 19.97 -48.83
N GLN A 332 3.62 19.06 -48.22
CA GLN A 332 3.75 17.62 -48.42
C GLN A 332 2.71 17.12 -49.42
N ARG A 333 3.15 16.29 -50.38
CA ARG A 333 2.26 15.69 -51.39
C ARG A 333 1.97 14.24 -51.06
N VAL A 334 0.71 13.95 -50.78
CA VAL A 334 0.23 12.58 -50.52
C VAL A 334 -0.12 11.92 -51.84
N ARG A 335 0.71 10.98 -52.30
CA ARG A 335 0.55 10.30 -53.60
C ARG A 335 -0.78 9.59 -53.71
N LYS A 336 -1.16 8.82 -52.69
CA LYS A 336 -2.41 8.07 -52.63
C LYS A 336 -2.99 8.17 -51.21
N PRO A 337 -4.00 9.01 -50.99
CA PRO A 337 -4.64 9.15 -49.69
C PRO A 337 -5.30 7.85 -49.22
N ALA A 338 -4.96 7.39 -48.03
CA ALA A 338 -5.65 6.32 -47.34
C ALA A 338 -6.79 6.87 -46.47
N HIS A 339 -7.85 6.09 -46.28
CA HIS A 339 -9.01 6.52 -45.49
C HIS A 339 -8.73 6.55 -43.98
N ASP A 340 -7.91 5.60 -43.52
CA ASP A 340 -7.65 5.29 -42.13
C ASP A 340 -6.40 5.96 -41.57
N ILE A 341 -5.23 5.81 -42.19
CA ILE A 341 -3.95 6.37 -41.71
C ILE A 341 -3.07 6.84 -42.88
N ASN A 342 -2.57 8.07 -42.78
CA ASN A 342 -1.55 8.62 -43.66
C ASN A 342 -0.38 9.14 -42.83
N VAL A 343 0.83 9.01 -43.34
CA VAL A 343 2.06 9.44 -42.64
C VAL A 343 2.77 10.52 -43.47
N LEU A 344 3.14 11.61 -42.82
CA LEU A 344 3.93 12.71 -43.39
C LEU A 344 5.24 12.84 -42.60
N GLU A 345 6.32 13.14 -43.30
CA GLU A 345 7.62 13.41 -42.68
C GLU A 345 8.12 14.78 -43.13
N VAL A 346 8.44 15.64 -42.17
CA VAL A 346 8.91 17.01 -42.42
C VAL A 346 10.16 17.25 -41.57
N SER A 347 11.19 17.82 -42.18
CA SER A 347 12.40 18.24 -41.48
C SER A 347 12.76 19.66 -41.85
N SER A 348 13.06 20.50 -40.86
CA SER A 348 13.46 21.89 -41.09
C SER A 348 14.59 22.30 -40.14
N PRO A 349 15.57 23.10 -40.60
CA PRO A 349 16.45 23.83 -39.69
C PRO A 349 15.63 24.83 -38.87
N VAL A 350 15.98 25.02 -37.60
CA VAL A 350 15.31 25.94 -36.68
C VAL A 350 16.30 26.69 -35.80
N SER A 351 15.94 27.86 -35.31
CA SER A 351 16.80 28.61 -34.39
C SER A 351 16.70 28.06 -32.95
N VAL A 352 17.71 28.35 -32.12
CA VAL A 352 17.68 28.02 -30.69
C VAL A 352 16.52 28.75 -29.97
N SER A 353 16.12 29.94 -30.43
CA SER A 353 14.93 30.63 -29.93
C SER A 353 13.65 29.85 -30.21
N ASP A 354 13.54 29.23 -31.38
CA ASP A 354 12.35 28.47 -31.77
C ASP A 354 12.26 27.18 -30.94
N LEU A 355 13.39 26.49 -30.74
CA LEU A 355 13.45 25.34 -29.83
C LEU A 355 13.04 25.69 -28.39
N ARG A 356 13.32 26.91 -27.91
CA ARG A 356 12.83 27.37 -26.59
C ARG A 356 11.33 27.64 -26.56
N LEU A 357 10.71 28.01 -27.69
CA LEU A 357 9.25 28.13 -27.76
C LEU A 357 8.60 26.73 -27.74
N LEU A 358 9.25 25.76 -28.38
CA LEU A 358 8.85 24.36 -28.37
C LEU A 358 8.89 23.78 -26.95
N THR A 359 10.00 23.93 -26.23
CA THR A 359 10.16 23.41 -24.86
C THR A 359 9.18 24.01 -23.85
N ARG A 360 8.68 25.22 -24.11
CA ARG A 360 7.70 25.94 -23.28
C ARG A 360 6.25 25.68 -23.67
N GLY A 361 5.99 24.76 -24.60
CA GLY A 361 4.64 24.44 -25.06
C GLY A 361 3.91 25.61 -25.74
N LYS A 362 4.66 26.52 -26.40
CA LYS A 362 4.11 27.74 -27.04
C LYS A 362 3.93 27.63 -28.55
N LEU A 363 4.21 26.46 -29.12
CA LEU A 363 4.06 26.19 -30.54
C LEU A 363 2.84 25.31 -30.80
N THR A 364 2.15 25.60 -31.89
CA THR A 364 0.99 24.85 -32.37
C THR A 364 1.31 24.31 -33.75
N LEU A 365 1.04 23.03 -33.95
CA LEU A 365 1.17 22.36 -35.23
C LEU A 365 -0.19 22.37 -35.92
N THR A 366 -0.21 22.83 -37.17
CA THR A 366 -1.39 22.87 -38.04
C THR A 366 -1.09 22.07 -39.30
N VAL A 367 -2.02 21.22 -39.71
CA VAL A 367 -1.98 20.51 -41.00
C VAL A 367 -3.30 20.74 -41.72
N GLU A 368 -3.25 21.24 -42.95
CA GLU A 368 -4.46 21.61 -43.70
C GLU A 368 -4.34 21.27 -45.19
N SER A 369 -5.49 21.05 -45.83
CA SER A 369 -5.56 20.87 -47.27
C SER A 369 -5.32 22.20 -47.99
N ARG A 370 -4.42 22.23 -48.97
CA ARG A 370 -4.24 23.41 -49.84
C ARG A 370 -5.42 23.64 -50.78
N ARG A 371 -6.24 22.60 -51.05
CA ARG A 371 -7.44 22.70 -51.89
C ARG A 371 -8.62 23.25 -51.11
N HIS A 372 -8.76 22.87 -49.84
CA HIS A 372 -9.87 23.25 -48.97
C HIS A 372 -9.41 23.65 -47.55
N PRO A 373 -8.66 24.77 -47.40
CA PRO A 373 -7.99 25.12 -46.13
C PRO A 373 -8.95 25.46 -44.99
N GLU A 374 -10.14 26.01 -45.29
CA GLU A 374 -11.14 26.38 -44.29
C GLU A 374 -11.96 25.18 -43.78
N LEU A 375 -12.04 24.10 -44.56
CA LEU A 375 -12.87 22.93 -44.27
C LEU A 375 -12.05 21.74 -43.73
N LEU A 376 -10.83 21.54 -44.25
CA LEU A 376 -10.00 20.39 -43.95
C LEU A 376 -8.73 20.84 -43.24
N ARG A 377 -8.84 21.02 -41.91
CA ARG A 377 -7.76 21.52 -41.06
C ARG A 377 -7.72 20.80 -39.72
N LEU A 378 -6.55 20.24 -39.40
CA LEU A 378 -6.21 19.66 -38.11
C LEU A 378 -5.22 20.57 -37.39
N GLN A 379 -5.34 20.69 -36.07
CA GLN A 379 -4.52 21.56 -35.24
C GLN A 379 -4.32 20.97 -33.85
N GLY A 380 -3.14 21.19 -33.26
CA GLY A 380 -2.86 20.76 -31.88
C GLY A 380 -1.61 21.39 -31.28
N PRO A 381 -1.60 21.71 -29.97
CA PRO A 381 -0.44 22.25 -29.29
C PRO A 381 0.67 21.20 -29.20
N VAL A 382 1.92 21.62 -29.38
CA VAL A 382 3.07 20.73 -29.17
C VAL A 382 3.44 20.71 -27.68
N ARG A 383 3.40 19.52 -27.09
CA ARG A 383 3.62 19.27 -25.65
C ARG A 383 4.75 18.27 -25.45
N GLY A 384 5.14 18.02 -24.20
CA GLY A 384 6.10 16.94 -23.87
C GLY A 384 5.65 15.59 -24.43
N ARG A 385 6.60 14.67 -24.65
CA ARG A 385 6.31 13.33 -25.20
C ARG A 385 5.21 12.61 -24.43
N VAL A 386 4.38 11.84 -25.15
CA VAL A 386 3.21 11.11 -24.58
C VAL A 386 3.61 10.09 -23.52
N ALA A 387 4.80 9.49 -23.60
CA ALA A 387 5.26 8.46 -22.66
C ALA A 387 5.15 8.90 -21.20
N CYS A 388 4.64 8.02 -20.33
CA CYS A 388 4.52 8.27 -18.90
C CYS A 388 5.81 7.90 -18.17
N GLU A 389 6.62 8.90 -17.85
CA GLU A 389 7.92 8.73 -17.22
C GLU A 389 8.09 9.62 -16.00
N VAL A 390 8.83 9.09 -15.03
CA VAL A 390 9.37 9.81 -13.87
C VAL A 390 10.88 9.65 -13.89
N PHE A 391 11.59 10.71 -13.54
CA PHE A 391 13.04 10.68 -13.41
C PHE A 391 13.37 10.65 -11.93
N GLN A 392 14.18 9.69 -11.50
CA GLN A 392 14.49 9.53 -10.08
C GLN A 392 15.98 9.27 -9.87
N THR A 393 16.48 9.62 -8.69
CA THR A 393 17.84 9.31 -8.27
C THR A 393 17.91 9.16 -6.75
N LEU A 394 18.86 8.33 -6.31
CA LEU A 394 19.38 8.35 -4.96
C LEU A 394 20.48 9.42 -4.86
N LEU A 395 20.57 10.09 -3.73
CA LEU A 395 21.60 11.07 -3.41
C LEU A 395 22.55 10.44 -2.40
N THR A 396 23.78 10.18 -2.84
CA THR A 396 24.84 9.60 -2.01
C THR A 396 25.93 10.62 -1.75
N SER A 397 26.61 10.50 -0.62
CA SER A 397 27.79 11.31 -0.30
C SER A 397 28.86 11.17 -1.37
N HIS A 398 29.41 12.29 -1.84
CA HIS A 398 30.40 12.34 -2.92
C HIS A 398 31.50 13.36 -2.60
N GLY A 399 32.75 12.92 -2.49
CA GLY A 399 33.92 13.79 -2.23
C GLY A 399 34.85 13.27 -1.13
N ALA A 400 35.92 14.03 -0.83
CA ALA A 400 36.96 13.68 0.16
C ALA A 400 36.43 13.57 1.60
N ASP A 401 35.28 14.17 1.90
CA ASP A 401 34.52 14.01 3.14
C ASP A 401 33.45 12.92 3.04
N ALA A 402 33.83 11.75 2.52
CA ALA A 402 33.06 10.50 2.57
C ALA A 402 32.83 9.97 4.00
N ARG A 403 32.85 10.85 5.01
CA ARG A 403 32.51 10.57 6.42
C ARG A 403 31.17 11.17 6.82
N SER A 404 30.48 11.88 5.93
CA SER A 404 29.14 12.39 6.19
C SER A 404 28.09 11.30 6.04
N ASP A 405 27.21 11.19 7.04
CA ASP A 405 26.01 10.34 7.04
C ASP A 405 24.86 10.90 6.18
N ALA A 406 25.15 11.96 5.41
CA ALA A 406 24.17 12.60 4.57
C ALA A 406 23.70 11.66 3.45
N SER A 407 22.39 11.64 3.23
CA SER A 407 21.76 10.84 2.19
C SER A 407 20.51 11.55 1.69
N GLY A 408 19.96 11.10 0.57
CA GLY A 408 18.71 11.64 0.09
C GLY A 408 18.18 10.92 -1.13
N LEU A 409 17.10 11.46 -1.68
CA LEU A 409 16.55 11.09 -2.96
C LEU A 409 16.01 12.32 -3.68
N ALA A 410 15.89 12.22 -4.99
CA ALA A 410 15.23 13.24 -5.79
C ALA A 410 14.40 12.57 -6.88
N TRP A 411 13.25 13.15 -7.21
CA TRP A 411 12.43 12.72 -8.33
C TRP A 411 11.77 13.91 -9.02
N MET A 412 11.49 13.77 -10.30
CA MET A 412 10.91 14.83 -11.12
C MET A 412 10.08 14.27 -12.27
N TYR A 413 9.17 15.08 -12.79
CA TYR A 413 8.40 14.78 -13.99
C TYR A 413 7.98 16.07 -14.72
N GLN A 414 7.68 15.97 -16.01
CA GLN A 414 7.19 17.10 -16.80
C GLN A 414 5.67 17.18 -16.74
N ASN A 415 5.11 18.33 -16.35
CA ASN A 415 3.67 18.55 -16.28
C ASN A 415 3.04 18.84 -17.67
N ARG A 416 1.72 19.02 -17.71
CA ARG A 416 0.97 19.30 -18.95
C ARG A 416 1.44 20.57 -19.69
N ASP A 417 1.90 21.57 -18.95
CA ASP A 417 2.34 22.87 -19.50
C ASP A 417 3.81 22.85 -19.95
N GLY A 418 4.49 21.71 -19.80
CA GLY A 418 5.88 21.51 -20.20
C GLY A 418 6.90 21.94 -19.15
N ALA A 419 6.49 22.29 -17.94
CA ALA A 419 7.37 22.65 -16.83
C ALA A 419 7.81 21.41 -16.03
N LEU A 420 9.01 21.44 -15.45
CA LEU A 420 9.56 20.32 -14.67
C LEU A 420 9.20 20.47 -13.20
N VAL A 421 8.36 19.57 -12.71
CA VAL A 421 8.04 19.45 -11.29
C VAL A 421 9.14 18.62 -10.66
N TYR A 422 9.82 19.15 -9.64
CA TYR A 422 10.89 18.44 -8.94
C TYR A 422 10.61 18.35 -7.44
N HIS A 423 11.12 17.28 -6.85
CA HIS A 423 11.11 17.02 -5.42
C HIS A 423 12.47 16.45 -5.01
N VAL A 424 12.99 16.95 -3.91
CA VAL A 424 14.27 16.55 -3.33
C VAL A 424 14.05 16.36 -1.84
N GLN A 425 14.45 15.21 -1.33
CA GLN A 425 14.45 14.90 0.09
C GLN A 425 15.89 14.59 0.50
N THR A 426 16.37 15.27 1.52
CA THR A 426 17.70 15.08 2.09
C THR A 426 17.58 14.65 3.54
N HIS A 427 18.63 14.06 4.09
CA HIS A 427 18.68 13.65 5.48
C HIS A 427 20.07 13.85 6.05
N ARG A 428 20.17 14.36 7.30
CA ARG A 428 21.42 14.55 8.05
C ARG A 428 22.49 15.35 7.28
N LEU A 429 22.07 16.41 6.58
CA LEU A 429 23.05 17.35 6.03
C LEU A 429 23.84 18.00 7.18
N PRO A 430 25.18 18.05 7.09
CA PRO A 430 26.02 18.66 8.12
C PRO A 430 25.68 20.15 8.25
N HIS A 431 25.01 20.51 9.34
CA HIS A 431 24.77 21.91 9.69
C HIS A 431 25.99 22.41 10.48
N HIS A 432 26.68 23.43 9.97
CA HIS A 432 27.67 24.13 10.79
C HIS A 432 26.95 24.84 11.93
N HIS A 433 27.30 24.51 13.18
CA HIS A 433 26.78 25.17 14.38
C HIS A 433 26.84 26.69 14.21
N GLY A 434 25.68 27.33 14.05
CA GLY A 434 25.54 28.79 13.94
C GLY A 434 25.24 29.36 12.55
N ALA A 435 25.19 28.56 11.48
CA ALA A 435 24.84 29.05 10.15
C ALA A 435 23.35 28.79 9.81
N THR A 436 22.60 29.87 9.55
CA THR A 436 21.22 29.88 9.01
C THR A 436 21.18 29.55 7.50
N ALA A 437 22.18 28.83 7.01
CA ALA A 437 22.51 28.68 5.61
C ALA A 437 21.82 27.47 4.99
N SER A 438 21.01 27.67 3.95
CA SER A 438 20.40 26.57 3.18
C SER A 438 21.39 25.97 2.16
N PRO A 439 21.37 24.65 1.94
CA PRO A 439 22.20 24.02 0.91
C PRO A 439 21.82 24.52 -0.49
N ILE A 440 22.82 24.55 -1.38
CA ILE A 440 22.65 24.94 -2.78
C ILE A 440 22.36 23.68 -3.59
N LEU A 441 21.24 23.70 -4.31
CA LEU A 441 20.80 22.61 -5.19
C LEU A 441 21.05 22.99 -6.63
N THR A 442 21.85 22.20 -7.36
CA THR A 442 22.22 22.51 -8.75
C THR A 442 21.99 21.29 -9.65
N LEU A 443 21.34 21.52 -10.79
CA LEU A 443 21.24 20.54 -11.88
C LEU A 443 22.46 20.67 -12.79
N LEU A 444 23.01 19.53 -13.18
CA LEU A 444 24.26 19.41 -13.94
C LEU A 444 24.06 18.52 -15.16
N ASP A 445 24.80 18.79 -16.21
CA ASP A 445 24.97 17.86 -17.34
C ASP A 445 26.17 16.94 -17.10
N ASP A 446 25.93 15.67 -16.79
CA ASP A 446 26.98 14.68 -16.51
C ASP A 446 27.61 14.09 -17.79
N SER A 447 27.17 14.49 -18.99
CA SER A 447 27.78 14.06 -20.27
C SER A 447 29.17 14.67 -20.49
N ALA A 448 29.37 15.89 -20.00
CA ALA A 448 30.59 16.66 -20.23
C ALA A 448 31.60 16.49 -19.09
N LYS A 449 32.89 16.38 -19.43
CA LYS A 449 33.99 16.32 -18.43
C LYS A 449 33.98 17.47 -17.41
N ARG A 450 33.44 18.64 -17.79
CA ARG A 450 33.37 19.85 -16.95
C ARG A 450 32.05 19.99 -16.18
N ARG A 451 31.09 19.06 -16.37
CA ARG A 451 29.77 19.05 -15.72
C ARG A 451 29.14 20.44 -15.58
N PRO A 452 28.77 21.09 -16.70
CA PRO A 452 28.28 22.46 -16.65
C PRO A 452 27.00 22.56 -15.81
N GLU A 453 26.91 23.63 -15.02
CA GLU A 453 25.71 23.97 -14.27
C GLU A 453 24.60 24.40 -15.23
N LEU A 454 23.44 23.77 -15.09
CA LEU A 454 22.28 24.00 -15.94
C LEU A 454 21.26 24.92 -15.27
N GLU A 455 20.89 24.62 -14.02
CA GLU A 455 19.85 25.34 -13.27
C GLU A 455 20.10 25.23 -11.77
N THR A 456 19.87 26.30 -11.01
CA THR A 456 20.01 26.32 -9.54
C THR A 456 18.63 26.38 -8.87
N LEU A 457 18.31 25.41 -8.02
CA LEU A 457 16.99 25.19 -7.39
C LEU A 457 16.86 25.81 -5.98
N THR A 458 17.89 26.49 -5.48
CA THR A 458 18.08 26.95 -4.08
C THR A 458 16.94 27.77 -3.47
N ARG A 459 15.98 28.28 -4.26
CA ARG A 459 14.84 29.08 -3.76
C ARG A 459 13.75 28.27 -3.03
N ALA A 460 13.85 26.94 -2.97
CA ALA A 460 12.74 26.08 -2.51
C ALA A 460 13.09 25.10 -1.37
N PHE A 461 14.18 25.31 -0.62
CA PHE A 461 14.59 24.39 0.44
C PHE A 461 13.99 24.75 1.81
N THR A 462 13.15 23.88 2.36
CA THR A 462 12.54 24.01 3.69
C THR A 462 12.89 22.79 4.56
N GLY A 463 13.79 22.99 5.52
CA GLY A 463 14.20 21.93 6.45
C GLY A 463 15.02 20.84 5.78
N GLU A 464 14.38 19.70 5.45
CA GLU A 464 15.01 18.55 4.78
C GLU A 464 14.45 18.30 3.37
N HIS A 465 13.47 19.10 2.92
CA HIS A 465 12.78 18.91 1.66
C HIS A 465 12.87 20.15 0.77
N ALA A 466 12.99 19.94 -0.54
CA ALA A 466 12.78 20.97 -1.54
C ALA A 466 11.83 20.46 -2.61
N SER A 467 10.86 21.30 -3.00
CA SER A 467 9.95 21.00 -4.09
C SER A 467 9.61 22.27 -4.84
N GLY A 468 9.51 22.19 -6.16
CA GLY A 468 9.20 23.36 -6.98
C GLY A 468 8.96 23.03 -8.44
N LEU A 469 8.87 24.08 -9.24
CA LEU A 469 8.58 24.03 -10.67
C LEU A 469 9.65 24.80 -11.46
N ILE A 470 10.07 24.24 -12.60
CA ILE A 470 10.98 24.89 -13.55
C ILE A 470 10.20 25.21 -14.83
N ASP A 471 9.69 26.43 -14.95
CA ASP A 471 8.80 26.88 -16.04
C ASP A 471 9.51 27.12 -17.37
N ARG A 472 10.83 27.35 -17.36
CA ARG A 472 11.59 27.81 -18.54
C ARG A 472 12.67 26.82 -18.95
N MET A 473 12.35 25.53 -18.99
CA MET A 473 13.28 24.52 -19.50
C MET A 473 13.77 24.89 -20.91
N GLY A 474 15.08 25.05 -21.05
CA GLY A 474 15.72 25.13 -22.36
C GLY A 474 16.06 23.74 -22.90
N PRO A 475 16.37 23.62 -24.20
CA PRO A 475 16.84 22.36 -24.78
C PRO A 475 18.05 21.76 -24.03
N ARG A 476 18.91 22.62 -23.47
CA ARG A 476 20.08 22.26 -22.66
C ARG A 476 19.77 21.47 -21.38
N VAL A 477 18.55 21.53 -20.86
CA VAL A 477 18.12 20.74 -19.69
C VAL A 477 17.40 19.48 -20.14
N LEU A 478 16.55 19.62 -21.15
CA LEU A 478 15.64 18.57 -21.59
C LEU A 478 16.35 17.42 -22.31
N GLU A 479 17.35 17.72 -23.14
CA GLU A 479 18.12 16.70 -23.86
C GLU A 479 18.93 15.81 -22.90
N PRO A 480 19.75 16.34 -21.96
CA PRO A 480 20.41 15.52 -20.96
C PRO A 480 19.43 14.74 -20.07
N LEU A 481 18.25 15.31 -19.76
CA LEU A 481 17.23 14.63 -18.96
C LEU A 481 16.75 13.34 -19.64
N TYR A 482 16.37 13.41 -20.92
CA TYR A 482 15.89 12.23 -21.66
C TYR A 482 17.03 11.29 -22.09
N ALA A 483 18.26 11.79 -22.23
CA ALA A 483 19.45 10.98 -22.47
C ALA A 483 19.95 10.23 -21.20
N GLY A 484 19.38 10.53 -20.03
CA GLY A 484 19.85 9.95 -18.76
C GLY A 484 21.21 10.51 -18.31
N GLU A 485 21.54 11.73 -18.74
CA GLU A 485 22.78 12.44 -18.47
C GLU A 485 22.58 13.59 -17.47
N LEU A 486 21.35 13.88 -17.05
CA LEU A 486 21.09 14.87 -16.02
C LEU A 486 21.47 14.36 -14.63
N ALA A 487 22.20 15.17 -13.88
CA ALA A 487 22.54 14.92 -12.48
C ALA A 487 22.10 16.08 -11.58
N ILE A 488 22.00 15.81 -10.29
CA ILE A 488 21.77 16.81 -9.25
C ILE A 488 22.89 16.74 -8.23
N GLN A 489 23.32 17.92 -7.80
CA GLN A 489 24.31 18.12 -6.76
C GLN A 489 23.72 18.96 -5.64
N VAL A 490 23.98 18.54 -4.42
CA VAL A 490 23.71 19.30 -3.20
C VAL A 490 25.06 19.77 -2.67
N ALA A 491 25.26 21.08 -2.61
CA ALA A 491 26.49 21.68 -2.10
C ALA A 491 26.22 22.54 -0.87
N ASN A 492 27.24 22.76 -0.05
CA ASN A 492 27.20 23.78 0.99
C ASN A 492 27.44 25.19 0.40
N GLU A 493 27.37 26.24 1.21
CA GLU A 493 27.63 27.63 0.77
C GLU A 493 29.04 27.86 0.22
N GLN A 494 30.01 27.00 0.59
CA GLN A 494 31.38 27.04 0.09
C GLN A 494 31.54 26.28 -1.24
N ASN A 495 30.43 25.88 -1.87
CA ASN A 495 30.37 25.06 -3.08
C ASN A 495 31.08 23.69 -2.95
N LEU A 496 31.24 23.17 -1.73
CA LEU A 496 31.70 21.80 -1.51
C LEU A 496 30.52 20.84 -1.72
N THR A 497 30.74 19.83 -2.57
CA THR A 497 29.75 18.82 -2.89
C THR A 497 29.48 17.93 -1.68
N LEU A 498 28.24 17.93 -1.20
CA LEU A 498 27.81 17.07 -0.10
C LEU A 498 27.17 15.79 -0.64
N LEU A 499 26.21 15.94 -1.56
CA LEU A 499 25.50 14.83 -2.17
C LEU A 499 25.50 14.97 -3.70
N HIS A 500 25.51 13.83 -4.38
CA HIS A 500 25.40 13.74 -5.82
C HIS A 500 24.49 12.58 -6.22
N GLY A 501 23.70 12.77 -7.28
CA GLY A 501 22.86 11.72 -7.86
C GLY A 501 22.63 11.94 -9.34
N LYS A 502 22.56 10.85 -10.11
CA LYS A 502 22.29 10.86 -11.55
C LYS A 502 20.89 10.35 -11.81
N PHE A 503 20.08 11.13 -12.53
CA PHE A 503 18.70 10.76 -12.81
C PHE A 503 18.62 9.57 -13.77
N VAL A 504 17.74 8.65 -13.43
CA VAL A 504 17.36 7.51 -14.28
C VAL A 504 15.89 7.62 -14.60
N THR A 505 15.56 7.45 -15.88
CA THR A 505 14.19 7.42 -16.37
C THR A 505 13.52 6.10 -16.01
N ARG A 506 12.32 6.18 -15.42
CA ARG A 506 11.46 5.03 -15.11
C ARG A 506 10.07 5.24 -15.70
N GLN A 507 9.53 4.20 -16.31
CA GLN A 507 8.14 4.22 -16.79
C GLN A 507 7.18 4.19 -15.59
N VAL A 508 6.17 5.04 -15.62
CA VAL A 508 5.16 5.17 -14.56
C VAL A 508 4.08 4.11 -14.75
N ALA A 509 3.98 3.21 -13.77
CA ALA A 509 2.86 2.30 -13.59
C ALA A 509 2.76 1.88 -12.12
N ASP A 510 1.53 1.66 -11.64
CA ASP A 510 1.14 1.17 -10.32
C ASP A 510 1.93 1.76 -9.15
N ALA A 511 3.00 1.10 -8.69
CA ALA A 511 3.84 1.58 -7.59
C ALA A 511 4.34 3.02 -7.81
N ARG A 512 4.82 3.34 -9.01
CA ARG A 512 5.36 4.67 -9.36
C ARG A 512 4.27 5.71 -9.65
N ASP A 513 3.01 5.29 -9.65
CA ASP A 513 1.85 6.18 -9.71
C ASP A 513 1.41 6.62 -8.29
N SER A 514 2.13 6.21 -7.25
CA SER A 514 1.92 6.71 -5.89
C SER A 514 2.38 8.18 -5.75
N ALA A 515 2.02 8.81 -4.64
CA ALA A 515 2.25 10.24 -4.46
C ALA A 515 3.73 10.63 -4.35
N ALA A 516 4.55 9.79 -3.70
CA ALA A 516 5.96 10.05 -3.48
C ALA A 516 6.71 8.73 -3.17
N PRO A 517 8.00 8.64 -3.51
CA PRO A 517 8.84 7.55 -3.06
C PRO A 517 9.21 7.74 -1.59
N VAL A 518 9.69 6.64 -1.00
CA VAL A 518 10.11 6.58 0.39
C VAL A 518 11.62 6.40 0.46
N LEU A 519 12.29 7.22 1.27
CA LEU A 519 13.72 7.15 1.53
C LEU A 519 14.02 6.09 2.61
N LEU A 520 14.64 4.98 2.22
CA LEU A 520 15.15 3.97 3.13
C LEU A 520 16.52 4.36 3.66
N ARG A 521 16.61 4.35 4.98
CA ARG A 521 17.76 4.84 5.74
C ARG A 521 18.34 3.68 6.54
N ARG A 522 19.65 3.73 6.76
CA ARG A 522 20.32 2.78 7.65
C ARG A 522 19.86 2.95 9.11
N GLY A 523 20.01 1.89 9.90
CA GLY A 523 19.92 1.97 11.36
C GLY A 523 20.96 2.94 11.93
N ALA A 524 20.67 3.56 13.08
CA ALA A 524 21.55 4.55 13.71
C ALA A 524 22.97 4.00 13.95
N ASP A 525 23.06 2.74 14.36
CA ASP A 525 24.30 2.02 14.70
C ASP A 525 24.82 1.11 13.56
N ALA A 526 24.44 1.40 12.31
CA ALA A 526 24.86 0.58 11.18
C ALA A 526 26.40 0.54 11.02
N PRO A 527 27.00 -0.62 10.73
CA PRO A 527 28.45 -0.77 10.63
C PRO A 527 29.03 0.03 9.45
N ALA A 528 30.31 0.42 9.55
CA ALA A 528 31.00 1.26 8.58
C ALA A 528 30.83 0.87 7.09
N PRO A 529 30.80 -0.42 6.69
CA PRO A 529 30.56 -0.81 5.30
C PRO A 529 29.18 -0.39 4.74
N LEU A 530 28.22 -0.06 5.62
CA LEU A 530 26.88 0.41 5.29
C LEU A 530 26.72 1.92 5.52
N ALA A 531 27.81 2.66 5.78
CA ALA A 531 27.74 4.09 6.09
C ALA A 531 27.05 4.92 4.98
N HIS A 532 27.16 4.48 3.72
CA HIS A 532 26.58 5.13 2.56
C HIS A 532 25.38 4.38 1.97
N ALA A 533 24.87 3.37 2.67
CA ALA A 533 23.73 2.60 2.22
C ALA A 533 22.45 3.47 2.26
N VAL A 534 21.77 3.56 1.13
CA VAL A 534 20.51 4.31 0.99
C VAL A 534 19.61 3.58 0.00
N GLY A 535 18.30 3.65 0.23
CA GLY A 535 17.31 3.06 -0.65
C GLY A 535 16.19 4.03 -1.01
N LEU A 536 15.56 3.80 -2.14
CA LEU A 536 14.38 4.50 -2.63
C LEU A 536 13.34 3.43 -2.95
N ALA A 537 12.16 3.53 -2.37
CA ALA A 537 11.06 2.62 -2.68
C ALA A 537 9.79 3.33 -3.11
N TRP A 538 9.10 2.76 -4.08
CA TRP A 538 7.73 3.06 -4.43
C TRP A 538 6.83 1.92 -3.97
N LEU A 539 5.61 2.25 -3.55
CA LEU A 539 4.62 1.30 -3.08
C LEU A 539 3.22 1.78 -3.47
N ALA A 540 2.39 0.91 -4.05
CA ALA A 540 0.98 1.21 -4.33
C ALA A 540 0.14 -0.08 -4.38
N VAL A 541 -1.18 0.06 -4.18
CA VAL A 541 -2.14 -1.02 -4.38
C VAL A 541 -2.94 -0.74 -5.65
N ASP A 542 -3.01 -1.72 -6.56
CA ASP A 542 -3.75 -1.60 -7.81
C ASP A 542 -5.25 -1.93 -7.65
N ASN A 543 -6.01 -1.79 -8.74
CA ASN A 543 -7.45 -2.09 -8.77
C ASN A 543 -7.76 -3.59 -8.65
N GLU A 544 -6.77 -4.44 -8.92
CA GLU A 544 -6.80 -5.88 -8.73
C GLU A 544 -6.42 -6.29 -7.28
N CYS A 545 -6.28 -5.32 -6.37
CA CYS A 545 -5.96 -5.51 -4.95
C CYS A 545 -4.60 -6.17 -4.69
N SER A 546 -3.64 -5.92 -5.59
CA SER A 546 -2.26 -6.37 -5.51
C SER A 546 -1.35 -5.25 -5.03
N LEU A 547 -0.44 -5.55 -4.11
CA LEU A 547 0.56 -4.60 -3.62
C LEU A 547 1.78 -4.62 -4.55
N HIS A 548 2.04 -3.52 -5.24
CA HIS A 548 3.21 -3.34 -6.11
C HIS A 548 4.30 -2.56 -5.40
N TYR A 549 5.55 -2.98 -5.60
CA TYR A 549 6.72 -2.30 -5.05
C TYR A 549 7.84 -2.21 -6.07
N ASP A 550 8.59 -1.11 -6.00
CA ASP A 550 9.84 -0.90 -6.74
C ASP A 550 10.88 -0.33 -5.77
N LEU A 551 12.02 -1.00 -5.66
CA LEU A 551 13.11 -0.65 -4.75
C LEU A 551 14.40 -0.46 -5.55
N SER A 552 15.04 0.68 -5.32
CA SER A 552 16.38 1.01 -5.78
C SER A 552 17.31 1.18 -4.59
N LEU A 553 18.48 0.55 -4.63
CA LEU A 553 19.50 0.63 -3.58
C LEU A 553 20.80 1.23 -4.11
N ALA A 554 21.51 1.96 -3.26
CA ALA A 554 22.87 2.43 -3.48
C ALA A 554 23.69 2.24 -2.21
N GLY A 555 25.00 2.00 -2.36
CA GLY A 555 25.93 1.88 -1.22
C GLY A 555 25.79 0.60 -0.39
N VAL A 556 25.07 -0.42 -0.87
CA VAL A 556 25.00 -1.75 -0.22
C VAL A 556 26.08 -2.66 -0.80
N PRO A 557 27.05 -3.15 0.00
CA PRO A 557 28.11 -4.04 -0.48
C PRO A 557 27.58 -5.41 -0.88
N GLY A 558 28.22 -6.03 -1.88
CA GLY A 558 27.81 -7.35 -2.39
C GLY A 558 27.82 -8.49 -1.35
N ALA A 559 28.58 -8.34 -0.25
CA ALA A 559 28.62 -9.30 0.84
C ALA A 559 27.30 -9.44 1.62
N TYR A 560 26.38 -8.48 1.49
CA TYR A 560 25.04 -8.51 2.11
C TYR A 560 23.98 -9.14 1.18
N HIS A 561 24.34 -9.59 -0.02
CA HIS A 561 23.41 -10.31 -0.89
C HIS A 561 23.41 -11.82 -0.58
N PRO A 562 22.27 -12.52 -0.72
CA PRO A 562 20.96 -12.01 -1.15
C PRO A 562 20.24 -11.22 -0.04
N LEU A 563 19.45 -10.23 -0.48
CA LEU A 563 18.64 -9.36 0.37
C LEU A 563 17.17 -9.80 0.35
N GLN A 564 16.43 -9.39 1.37
CA GLN A 564 15.02 -9.69 1.57
C GLN A 564 14.25 -8.41 1.86
N LEU A 565 13.12 -8.20 1.18
CA LEU A 565 12.23 -7.07 1.41
C LEU A 565 11.09 -7.47 2.34
N TYR A 566 10.92 -6.75 3.46
CA TYR A 566 9.88 -6.99 4.44
C TYR A 566 8.96 -5.78 4.59
N LEU A 567 7.68 -6.07 4.81
CA LEU A 567 6.69 -5.13 5.29
C LEU A 567 6.47 -5.39 6.79
N GLU A 568 6.83 -4.41 7.62
CA GLU A 568 6.60 -4.44 9.07
C GLU A 568 5.42 -3.55 9.42
N GLU A 569 4.43 -4.10 10.12
CA GLU A 569 3.22 -3.41 10.57
C GLU A 569 3.19 -3.31 12.09
N LEU A 570 2.93 -2.10 12.58
CA LEU A 570 2.63 -1.78 13.96
C LEU A 570 1.24 -1.15 14.04
N PRO A 571 0.37 -1.59 14.97
CA PRO A 571 -0.97 -0.99 15.11
C PRO A 571 -0.90 0.50 15.45
N LEU A 572 0.07 0.89 16.28
CA LEU A 572 0.40 2.27 16.61
C LEU A 572 1.83 2.34 17.19
N GLU A 573 2.47 3.51 17.10
CA GLU A 573 3.80 3.72 17.68
C GLU A 573 3.71 3.82 19.21
N ALA A 574 3.86 2.67 19.88
CA ALA A 574 3.96 2.58 21.33
C ALA A 574 5.04 1.58 21.76
N PRO A 575 5.64 1.75 22.94
CA PRO A 575 6.56 0.77 23.50
C PRO A 575 5.89 -0.62 23.59
N ASN A 576 6.64 -1.65 23.23
CA ASN A 576 6.21 -3.07 23.21
C ASN A 576 5.04 -3.37 22.25
N ALA A 577 4.69 -2.44 21.35
CA ALA A 577 3.66 -2.67 20.36
C ALA A 577 3.95 -3.95 19.57
N PRO A 578 2.92 -4.78 19.34
CA PRO A 578 3.11 -6.01 18.62
C PRO A 578 3.47 -5.73 17.16
N VAL A 579 4.45 -6.48 16.67
CA VAL A 579 5.03 -6.29 15.35
C VAL A 579 4.63 -7.46 14.47
N ALA A 580 3.90 -7.20 13.39
CA ALA A 580 3.68 -8.17 12.33
C ALA A 580 4.69 -7.92 11.21
N ARG A 581 5.43 -8.95 10.79
CA ARG A 581 6.38 -8.85 9.68
C ARG A 581 6.00 -9.82 8.58
N ARG A 582 5.96 -9.32 7.35
CA ARG A 582 5.68 -10.11 6.15
C ARG A 582 6.82 -9.99 5.15
N LEU A 583 7.38 -11.12 4.73
CA LEU A 583 8.33 -11.17 3.62
C LEU A 583 7.58 -10.91 2.31
N LEU A 584 8.07 -9.96 1.51
CA LEU A 584 7.55 -9.66 0.18
C LEU A 584 8.32 -10.46 -0.89
N GLU A 585 9.65 -10.27 -0.98
CA GLU A 585 10.47 -10.93 -1.99
C GLU A 585 11.95 -11.00 -1.59
N ASP A 586 12.64 -12.04 -2.06
CA ASP A 586 14.10 -12.22 -1.97
C ASP A 586 14.77 -11.78 -3.28
N PHE A 587 15.87 -11.03 -3.21
CA PHE A 587 16.53 -10.47 -4.39
C PHE A 587 18.05 -10.37 -4.22
N SER A 588 18.81 -10.52 -5.32
CA SER A 588 20.28 -10.60 -5.28
C SER A 588 20.99 -9.38 -5.87
N GLY A 589 20.27 -8.29 -6.14
CA GLY A 589 20.82 -7.07 -6.75
C GLY A 589 20.42 -5.79 -6.02
N ASN A 590 20.72 -4.65 -6.64
CA ASN A 590 20.40 -3.31 -6.10
C ASN A 590 19.08 -2.73 -6.64
N GLN A 591 18.30 -3.55 -7.33
CA GLN A 591 17.03 -3.18 -7.94
C GLN A 591 16.07 -4.35 -7.77
N LEU A 592 14.85 -4.05 -7.33
CA LEU A 592 13.78 -5.03 -7.17
C LEU A 592 12.47 -4.38 -7.62
N GLU A 593 11.77 -5.00 -8.56
CA GLU A 593 10.45 -4.57 -9.03
C GLU A 593 9.55 -5.80 -9.02
N GLY A 594 8.50 -5.76 -8.22
CA GLY A 594 7.69 -6.93 -7.93
C GLY A 594 6.30 -6.57 -7.44
N PHE A 595 5.52 -7.59 -7.13
CA PHE A 595 4.18 -7.44 -6.60
C PHE A 595 3.79 -8.64 -5.74
N GLN A 596 2.91 -8.41 -4.77
CA GLN A 596 2.37 -9.43 -3.89
C GLN A 596 0.88 -9.61 -4.18
N LEU A 597 0.51 -10.83 -4.61
CA LEU A 597 -0.89 -11.25 -4.77
C LEU A 597 -1.50 -11.71 -3.44
N GLY A 598 -2.82 -11.56 -3.33
CA GLY A 598 -3.63 -12.22 -2.31
C GLY A 598 -3.40 -11.72 -0.88
N LEU A 599 -3.09 -10.44 -0.70
CA LEU A 599 -3.16 -9.81 0.62
C LEU A 599 -4.64 -9.80 1.08
N PRO A 600 -4.97 -10.30 2.29
CA PRO A 600 -6.34 -10.30 2.75
C PRO A 600 -6.86 -8.85 2.93
N PRO A 601 -8.16 -8.58 2.73
CA PRO A 601 -8.72 -7.23 2.83
C PRO A 601 -8.37 -6.47 4.12
N ARG A 602 -8.27 -7.20 5.24
CA ARG A 602 -7.84 -6.66 6.54
C ARG A 602 -6.40 -6.16 6.53
N GLU A 603 -5.47 -6.89 5.91
CA GLU A 603 -4.06 -6.46 5.78
C GLU A 603 -3.92 -5.27 4.82
N LEU A 604 -4.74 -5.24 3.75
CA LEU A 604 -4.78 -4.07 2.87
C LEU A 604 -5.32 -2.84 3.62
N ALA A 605 -6.39 -2.95 4.40
CA ALA A 605 -6.91 -1.83 5.18
C ALA A 605 -5.87 -1.25 6.17
N LYS A 606 -5.02 -2.11 6.74
CA LYS A 606 -3.92 -1.70 7.62
C LYS A 606 -2.87 -0.84 6.91
N LEU A 607 -2.76 -0.91 5.57
CA LEU A 607 -1.91 -0.03 4.77
C LEU A 607 -2.29 1.45 4.87
N GLU A 608 -3.56 1.74 5.19
CA GLU A 608 -4.06 3.10 5.37
C GLU A 608 -4.12 3.53 6.83
N THR A 609 -4.36 2.59 7.76
CA THR A 609 -4.63 2.92 9.17
C THR A 609 -3.46 2.72 10.12
N SER A 610 -2.56 1.76 9.84
CA SER A 610 -1.50 1.33 10.75
C SER A 610 -0.16 2.03 10.43
N VAL A 611 0.80 1.93 11.36
CA VAL A 611 2.17 2.42 11.12
C VAL A 611 2.97 1.33 10.44
N ILE A 612 3.47 1.62 9.24
CA ILE A 612 4.15 0.64 8.42
C ILE A 612 5.58 1.06 8.15
N TYR A 613 6.47 0.07 8.24
CA TYR A 613 7.85 0.17 7.86
C TYR A 613 8.15 -0.77 6.70
N LEU A 614 8.99 -0.28 5.80
CA LEU A 614 9.62 -1.09 4.78
C LEU A 614 11.06 -1.40 5.23
N GLU A 615 11.42 -2.67 5.29
CA GLU A 615 12.73 -3.13 5.74
C GLU A 615 13.45 -3.93 4.65
N VAL A 616 14.74 -3.65 4.47
CA VAL A 616 15.64 -4.47 3.66
C VAL A 616 16.59 -5.17 4.60
N ARG A 617 16.62 -6.50 4.54
CA ARG A 617 17.38 -7.37 5.45
C ARG A 617 18.35 -8.25 4.66
N SER A 618 19.48 -8.58 5.25
CA SER A 618 20.44 -9.54 4.69
C SER A 618 20.33 -10.86 5.45
N ASN A 619 20.52 -11.97 4.74
CA ASN A 619 20.60 -13.28 5.39
C ASN A 619 21.86 -13.31 6.27
N GLY A 620 21.70 -13.25 7.59
CA GLY A 620 22.81 -13.22 8.56
C GLY A 620 22.87 -11.99 9.49
N THR A 621 22.04 -10.96 9.29
CA THR A 621 21.94 -9.81 10.23
C THR A 621 20.64 -9.83 11.01
N ALA A 622 20.73 -9.67 12.34
CA ALA A 622 19.56 -9.56 13.21
C ALA A 622 18.82 -8.21 13.07
N GLU A 623 19.53 -7.17 12.65
CA GLU A 623 18.99 -5.84 12.38
C GLU A 623 18.79 -5.62 10.87
N PRO A 624 17.82 -4.78 10.45
CA PRO A 624 17.63 -4.42 9.05
C PRO A 624 18.79 -3.57 8.54
N VAL A 625 19.20 -3.82 7.30
CA VAL A 625 20.24 -3.06 6.59
C VAL A 625 19.73 -1.64 6.31
N LEU A 626 18.49 -1.55 5.81
CA LEU A 626 17.79 -0.30 5.56
C LEU A 626 16.35 -0.40 6.07
N ARG A 627 15.82 0.70 6.58
CA ARG A 627 14.46 0.80 7.09
C ARG A 627 13.87 2.18 6.74
N ALA A 628 12.59 2.21 6.40
CA ALA A 628 11.83 3.46 6.25
C ALA A 628 10.44 3.35 6.85
N ARG A 629 9.93 4.45 7.40
CA ARG A 629 8.51 4.59 7.73
C ARG A 629 7.75 5.09 6.50
N LEU A 630 6.59 4.51 6.21
CA LEU A 630 5.67 5.05 5.21
C LEU A 630 4.95 6.28 5.82
N HIS A 631 5.38 7.48 5.45
CA HIS A 631 4.84 8.74 6.01
C HIS A 631 3.46 9.10 5.46
N THR A 632 3.20 8.79 4.20
CA THR A 632 1.87 8.88 3.59
C THR A 632 1.23 7.51 3.61
N PRO A 633 0.01 7.38 4.14
CA PRO A 633 -0.75 6.15 4.08
C PRO A 633 -0.79 5.63 2.64
N THR A 634 -0.53 4.33 2.46
CA THR A 634 -0.59 3.74 1.12
C THR A 634 -2.05 3.62 0.78
N ARG A 635 -2.49 4.40 -0.21
CA ARG A 635 -3.89 4.41 -0.65
C ARG A 635 -4.30 3.02 -1.14
N VAL A 636 -5.44 2.57 -0.66
CA VAL A 636 -6.04 1.28 -1.02
C VAL A 636 -7.40 1.55 -1.67
N PRO A 637 -7.70 0.97 -2.85
CA PRO A 637 -9.02 1.10 -3.44
C PRO A 637 -10.11 0.57 -2.49
N PRO A 638 -11.27 1.25 -2.38
CA PRO A 638 -12.28 0.95 -1.36
C PRO A 638 -12.91 -0.44 -1.54
N HIS A 639 -12.92 -1.00 -2.75
CA HIS A 639 -13.40 -2.37 -2.99
C HIS A 639 -12.43 -3.44 -2.49
N CYS A 640 -11.15 -3.09 -2.26
CA CYS A 640 -10.13 -4.02 -1.78
C CYS A 640 -10.17 -4.23 -0.26
N THR A 641 -10.74 -3.30 0.50
CA THR A 641 -10.84 -3.41 1.96
C THR A 641 -12.08 -4.18 2.41
N GLY A 642 -13.00 -4.50 1.49
CA GLY A 642 -14.19 -5.33 1.72
C GLY A 642 -15.05 -4.76 2.83
N GLY A 643 -15.92 -3.79 2.49
CA GLY A 643 -16.79 -3.02 3.38
C GLY A 643 -16.89 -3.60 4.79
N LEU A 644 -16.14 -3.04 5.73
CA LEU A 644 -16.11 -3.45 7.13
C LEU A 644 -17.42 -3.06 7.86
N ASP A 645 -18.57 -3.25 7.22
CA ASP A 645 -19.88 -3.25 7.85
C ASP A 645 -20.10 -4.64 8.44
N ASN A 646 -19.81 -4.76 9.74
CA ASN A 646 -20.39 -5.67 10.74
C ASN A 646 -21.17 -6.93 10.30
N GLU A 647 -20.65 -7.78 9.42
CA GLU A 647 -21.11 -9.17 9.29
C GLU A 647 -19.93 -10.13 9.30
N VAL A 648 -19.69 -10.71 10.48
CA VAL A 648 -18.77 -11.83 10.66
C VAL A 648 -19.41 -13.07 10.03
N GLN A 649 -19.15 -13.31 8.74
CA GLN A 649 -19.25 -14.65 8.17
C GLN A 649 -17.89 -15.33 8.29
N GLN A 650 -17.74 -16.17 9.32
CA GLN A 650 -16.63 -17.12 9.41
C GLN A 650 -16.84 -18.20 8.35
N ASP A 651 -16.07 -18.13 7.27
CA ASP A 651 -15.93 -19.25 6.34
C ASP A 651 -15.11 -20.37 7.01
N PRO A 652 -15.65 -21.58 7.25
CA PRO A 652 -14.98 -22.61 8.06
C PRO A 652 -13.80 -23.32 7.38
N PHE A 653 -13.42 -22.95 6.15
CA PHE A 653 -12.50 -23.73 5.32
C PHE A 653 -11.19 -23.01 4.90
N ALA A 654 -10.93 -21.80 5.42
CA ALA A 654 -9.71 -21.04 5.09
C ALA A 654 -8.71 -20.89 6.26
N ALA A 655 -8.83 -21.74 7.28
CA ALA A 655 -7.92 -21.74 8.43
C ALA A 655 -7.21 -23.08 8.54
N ASN A 656 -6.24 -23.32 7.66
CA ASN A 656 -5.07 -24.16 7.92
C ASN A 656 -4.02 -23.88 6.85
N ASP A 657 -2.75 -23.80 7.28
CA ASP A 657 -1.54 -23.59 6.48
C ASP A 657 -1.07 -22.15 6.19
N VAL A 658 -0.83 -21.36 7.25
CA VAL A 658 0.42 -20.59 7.46
C VAL A 658 0.59 -20.40 8.98
N PRO A 659 1.77 -20.62 9.59
CA PRO A 659 2.01 -20.22 10.98
C PRO A 659 2.02 -18.69 11.05
N THR A 660 0.86 -18.08 11.30
CA THR A 660 0.75 -16.69 11.73
C THR A 660 1.40 -16.59 13.10
N VAL A 661 2.56 -15.95 13.13
CA VAL A 661 3.25 -15.51 14.35
C VAL A 661 2.24 -14.73 15.21
N ALA A 662 1.98 -15.27 16.40
CA ALA A 662 1.27 -14.69 17.54
C ALA A 662 0.07 -13.79 17.20
N ALA A 663 -1.15 -14.36 17.29
CA ALA A 663 -2.32 -13.54 17.62
C ALA A 663 -2.00 -12.78 18.92
N ASN A 664 -1.97 -11.45 18.87
CA ASN A 664 -1.52 -10.61 19.97
C ASN A 664 -2.37 -10.80 21.21
N GLU A 665 -1.84 -11.50 22.21
CA GLU A 665 -2.43 -11.58 23.56
C GLU A 665 -2.16 -10.31 24.38
N LYS A 666 -1.38 -9.36 23.84
CA LYS A 666 -0.97 -8.13 24.53
C LYS A 666 -2.12 -7.15 24.75
N CYS A 667 -2.11 -6.47 25.90
CA CYS A 667 -3.07 -5.42 26.24
C CYS A 667 -2.50 -4.03 25.98
N PHE A 668 -3.30 -3.11 25.44
CA PHE A 668 -2.92 -1.70 25.27
C PHE A 668 -3.51 -0.83 26.40
N HIS A 669 -2.65 -0.16 27.18
CA HIS A 669 -3.07 0.72 28.27
C HIS A 669 -2.08 1.87 28.49
N SER A 670 -2.57 3.09 28.72
CA SER A 670 -1.75 4.30 28.97
C SER A 670 -0.60 4.52 27.97
N GLY A 671 -0.81 4.23 26.68
CA GLY A 671 0.18 4.46 25.62
C GLY A 671 1.27 3.40 25.50
N ARG A 672 1.13 2.24 26.17
CA ARG A 672 2.08 1.12 26.11
C ARG A 672 1.34 -0.21 25.95
N PHE A 673 2.00 -1.18 25.32
CA PHE A 673 1.54 -2.56 25.29
C PHE A 673 2.19 -3.38 26.41
N TYR A 674 1.38 -4.22 27.04
CA TYR A 674 1.79 -5.11 28.13
C TYR A 674 1.60 -6.56 27.71
N ASP A 675 2.55 -7.41 28.09
CA ASP A 675 2.52 -8.84 27.79
C ASP A 675 1.45 -9.56 28.63
N GLU A 676 1.01 -10.73 28.16
CA GLU A 676 0.03 -11.55 28.89
C GLU A 676 0.58 -11.88 30.30
N GLY A 677 -0.22 -11.60 31.34
CA GLY A 677 0.20 -11.77 32.73
C GLY A 677 1.08 -10.66 33.32
N GLU A 678 1.51 -9.67 32.53
CA GLU A 678 2.27 -8.54 33.06
C GLU A 678 1.40 -7.69 34.02
N THR A 679 2.00 -7.21 35.11
CA THR A 679 1.36 -6.32 36.09
C THR A 679 2.13 -5.01 36.23
N TRP A 680 1.43 -3.87 36.22
CA TRP A 680 2.07 -2.55 36.23
C TRP A 680 1.28 -1.48 36.99
N ARG A 681 1.98 -0.47 37.49
CA ARG A 681 1.37 0.74 38.09
C ARG A 681 0.82 1.66 36.99
N SER A 682 -0.41 2.13 37.14
CA SER A 682 -0.99 3.09 36.19
C SER A 682 -0.26 4.43 36.22
N ALA A 683 0.11 4.94 35.05
CA ALA A 683 0.69 6.27 34.90
C ALA A 683 -0.38 7.39 34.89
N VAL A 684 -1.65 7.03 34.67
CA VAL A 684 -2.77 7.98 34.54
C VAL A 684 -3.49 8.15 35.88
N GLU A 685 -3.69 7.04 36.60
CA GLU A 685 -4.30 7.05 37.92
C GLU A 685 -3.27 6.70 38.99
N ALA A 686 -2.99 7.66 39.87
CA ALA A 686 -2.14 7.41 41.03
C ALA A 686 -2.73 6.27 41.88
N CYS A 687 -1.87 5.38 42.35
CA CYS A 687 -2.25 4.29 43.25
C CYS A 687 -3.19 3.25 42.64
N THR A 688 -3.10 3.04 41.33
CA THR A 688 -3.82 1.98 40.61
C THR A 688 -2.81 0.95 40.07
N MET A 689 -3.12 -0.33 40.25
CA MET A 689 -2.37 -1.46 39.68
C MET A 689 -3.20 -2.12 38.59
N CYS A 690 -2.59 -2.34 37.44
CA CYS A 690 -3.23 -2.96 36.30
C CYS A 690 -2.55 -4.28 35.97
N SER A 691 -3.30 -5.18 35.33
CA SER A 691 -2.74 -6.41 34.79
C SER A 691 -3.39 -6.78 33.45
N CYS A 692 -2.65 -7.50 32.61
CA CYS A 692 -3.12 -7.96 31.30
C CYS A 692 -3.63 -9.41 31.39
N ASP A 693 -4.83 -9.63 30.86
CA ASP A 693 -5.53 -10.92 30.82
C ASP A 693 -6.29 -11.03 29.49
N HIS A 694 -5.75 -11.80 28.54
CA HIS A 694 -6.29 -12.04 27.20
C HIS A 694 -6.78 -10.78 26.47
N GLN A 695 -5.86 -9.85 26.14
CA GLN A 695 -6.13 -8.54 25.51
C GLN A 695 -6.97 -7.55 26.32
N GLN A 696 -7.48 -7.93 27.50
CA GLN A 696 -8.19 -7.02 28.39
C GLN A 696 -7.32 -6.66 29.58
N TYR A 697 -7.15 -5.35 29.82
CA TYR A 697 -6.47 -4.90 31.04
C TYR A 697 -7.50 -4.73 32.18
N LYS A 698 -7.13 -5.17 33.38
CA LYS A 698 -7.93 -4.97 34.61
C LYS A 698 -7.14 -4.10 35.59
N CYS A 699 -7.65 -2.91 35.87
CA CYS A 699 -7.04 -1.97 36.82
C CYS A 699 -7.81 -1.93 38.15
N GLU A 700 -7.09 -2.04 39.27
CA GLU A 700 -7.63 -1.96 40.62
C GLU A 700 -6.87 -0.93 41.46
N LYS A 701 -7.60 -0.08 42.17
CA LYS A 701 -7.01 0.88 43.12
C LYS A 701 -6.41 0.15 44.32
N MET A 702 -5.23 0.59 44.73
CA MET A 702 -4.52 0.04 45.88
C MET A 702 -5.37 0.18 47.15
N LYS A 703 -5.62 -0.95 47.82
CA LYS A 703 -6.35 -0.99 49.09
C LYS A 703 -5.33 -0.93 50.23
N CYS A 704 -5.47 0.05 51.12
CA CYS A 704 -4.54 0.22 52.23
C CYS A 704 -4.94 -0.60 53.46
N PRO A 705 -4.00 -1.35 54.06
CA PRO A 705 -4.25 -2.03 55.33
C PRO A 705 -4.61 -1.04 56.46
N PRO A 706 -5.39 -1.46 57.46
CA PRO A 706 -5.65 -0.64 58.63
C PRO A 706 -4.37 -0.47 59.47
N LEU A 707 -4.03 0.78 59.79
CA LEU A 707 -2.87 1.12 60.61
C LEU A 707 -3.12 0.90 62.11
N ARG A 708 -2.07 0.48 62.83
CA ARG A 708 -2.10 0.22 64.29
C ARG A 708 -1.33 1.26 65.11
N CYS A 709 -1.32 2.53 64.69
CA CYS A 709 -0.70 3.63 65.42
C CYS A 709 -1.71 4.72 65.78
N ARG A 710 -1.30 5.67 66.63
CA ARG A 710 -2.13 6.83 66.98
C ARG A 710 -2.28 7.74 65.77
N LYS A 711 -3.40 8.45 65.68
CA LYS A 711 -3.70 9.33 64.53
C LYS A 711 -2.59 10.37 64.27
N GLU A 712 -1.93 10.81 65.33
CA GLU A 712 -0.81 11.77 65.32
C GLU A 712 0.50 11.22 64.73
N ASP A 713 0.66 9.90 64.65
CA ASP A 713 1.83 9.24 64.07
C ASP A 713 1.61 8.80 62.62
N ILE A 714 0.44 9.06 62.03
CA ILE A 714 0.12 8.66 60.66
C ILE A 714 0.76 9.66 59.69
N VAL A 715 1.69 9.19 58.87
CA VAL A 715 2.39 9.99 57.86
C VAL A 715 2.15 9.38 56.49
N GLN A 716 1.77 10.20 55.52
CA GLN A 716 1.72 9.82 54.11
C GLN A 716 2.74 10.66 53.36
N LYS A 717 3.83 10.03 52.88
CA LYS A 717 4.85 10.75 52.12
C LYS A 717 4.35 11.05 50.71
N LYS A 718 4.88 12.12 50.10
CA LYS A 718 4.54 12.51 48.73
C LYS A 718 4.98 11.42 47.75
N GLY A 719 4.01 10.79 47.08
CA GLY A 719 4.24 9.68 46.15
C GLY A 719 3.90 8.29 46.71
N GLU A 720 3.64 8.17 48.02
CA GLU A 720 3.19 6.92 48.64
C GLU A 720 1.67 6.80 48.64
N CYS A 721 1.18 5.61 48.28
CA CYS A 721 -0.25 5.34 48.14
C CYS A 721 -0.95 5.02 49.45
N CYS A 722 -0.25 4.37 50.38
CA CYS A 722 -0.80 4.04 51.68
C CYS A 722 -0.05 4.80 52.77
N PRO A 723 -0.78 5.37 53.75
CA PRO A 723 -0.14 6.01 54.90
C PRO A 723 0.62 4.97 55.72
N SER A 724 1.70 5.38 56.38
CA SER A 724 2.49 4.55 57.29
C SER A 724 2.58 5.20 58.67
N CYS A 725 2.96 4.43 59.67
CA CYS A 725 3.21 4.96 61.01
C CYS A 725 4.65 5.52 61.06
N ALA A 726 4.81 6.75 61.54
CA ALA A 726 6.11 7.35 61.78
C ALA A 726 6.93 6.44 62.72
N ALA A 727 8.19 6.19 62.37
CA ALA A 727 9.09 5.49 63.27
C ALA A 727 9.19 6.30 64.57
N PRO A 728 9.04 5.68 65.76
CA PRO A 728 9.24 6.38 67.01
C PRO A 728 10.66 6.94 67.04
N LYS A 729 10.81 8.23 67.36
CA LYS A 729 12.12 8.84 67.66
C LYS A 729 12.66 8.24 68.95
N VAL A 730 13.17 7.02 68.87
CA VAL A 730 13.90 6.39 69.96
C VAL A 730 15.31 6.93 69.91
N ALA A 731 15.65 7.73 70.92
CA ALA A 731 17.01 8.12 71.22
C ALA A 731 17.92 6.88 71.23
N ALA A 732 19.12 7.04 70.69
CA ALA A 732 20.18 6.04 70.56
C ALA A 732 20.12 4.94 71.64
N ALA A 733 19.92 3.70 71.20
CA ALA A 733 20.28 2.51 71.96
C ALA A 733 21.45 1.80 71.24
N PRO A 734 22.32 1.10 71.99
CA PRO A 734 23.72 0.93 71.64
C PRO A 734 23.95 -0.04 70.49
N ALA A 735 25.07 0.18 69.79
CA ALA A 735 25.54 -0.62 68.66
C ALA A 735 25.67 -2.12 68.99
N PRO A 736 25.33 -3.02 68.05
CA PRO A 736 25.75 -4.42 68.12
C PRO A 736 27.26 -4.54 67.81
N PRO A 737 27.96 -5.56 68.37
CA PRO A 737 29.40 -5.71 68.20
C PRO A 737 29.78 -6.08 66.76
N ALA A 738 30.92 -5.52 66.34
CA ALA A 738 31.46 -5.58 65.00
C ALA A 738 31.84 -7.00 64.56
N ALA A 739 31.26 -7.48 63.47
CA ALA A 739 31.86 -8.47 62.56
C ALA A 739 31.08 -8.58 61.24
N ALA A 740 31.33 -7.70 60.27
CA ALA A 740 31.24 -7.97 58.82
C ALA A 740 31.72 -6.74 58.01
N PRO A 741 32.42 -6.90 56.88
CA PRO A 741 32.98 -5.80 56.10
C PRO A 741 31.88 -5.00 55.36
N PRO A 742 32.13 -3.73 55.00
CA PRO A 742 31.12 -2.86 54.41
C PRO A 742 30.84 -3.24 52.96
N ALA A 743 29.56 -3.47 52.63
CA ALA A 743 29.07 -3.45 51.26
C ALA A 743 29.01 -1.98 50.76
N PRO A 744 29.25 -1.72 49.46
CA PRO A 744 29.40 -0.36 48.94
C PRO A 744 28.10 0.42 49.01
N ALA A 745 28.20 1.70 49.35
CA ALA A 745 27.12 2.66 49.33
C ALA A 745 26.57 2.79 47.90
N SER A 746 25.43 2.15 47.66
CA SER A 746 24.53 2.48 46.55
C SER A 746 23.39 3.31 47.11
N SER A 747 23.08 4.42 46.43
CA SER A 747 22.08 5.42 46.78
C SER A 747 20.63 4.93 46.60
N ASN A 748 20.27 3.79 47.19
CA ASN A 748 18.91 3.26 47.18
C ASN A 748 18.44 3.05 48.62
N GLY A 749 17.22 3.52 48.93
CA GLY A 749 16.66 3.57 50.28
C GLY A 749 16.61 2.22 51.00
N ARG A 750 16.59 2.24 52.34
CA ARG A 750 16.41 1.04 53.18
C ARG A 750 15.02 0.43 52.91
N GLY A 751 14.94 -0.81 52.44
CA GLY A 751 13.66 -1.48 52.15
C GLY A 751 13.77 -2.97 51.79
N CYS A 752 12.63 -3.57 51.46
CA CYS A 752 12.46 -4.97 51.11
C CYS A 752 11.92 -5.10 49.68
N SER A 753 12.33 -6.13 48.95
CA SER A 753 11.76 -6.50 47.64
C SER A 753 10.88 -7.74 47.76
N LEU A 754 9.66 -7.69 47.19
CA LEU A 754 8.77 -8.83 47.06
C LEU A 754 8.41 -8.99 45.57
N GLY A 755 9.04 -9.95 44.89
CA GLY A 755 8.99 -10.03 43.42
C GLY A 755 9.71 -8.83 42.79
N ASP A 756 9.09 -8.21 41.78
CA ASP A 756 9.60 -7.01 41.10
C ASP A 756 9.21 -5.69 41.82
N GLU A 757 8.52 -5.76 42.96
CA GLU A 757 8.04 -4.59 43.71
C GLU A 757 8.94 -4.28 44.92
N PHE A 758 9.39 -3.03 45.03
CA PHE A 758 10.20 -2.53 46.16
C PHE A 758 9.35 -1.76 47.17
N HIS A 759 9.53 -2.07 48.45
CA HIS A 759 8.80 -1.47 49.57
C HIS A 759 9.78 -0.91 50.61
N GLU A 760 9.59 0.33 51.05
CA GLU A 760 10.45 0.94 52.07
C GLU A 760 10.32 0.23 53.43
N ALA A 761 11.39 0.29 54.22
CA ALA A 761 11.43 -0.26 55.57
C ALA A 761 10.33 0.36 56.46
N GLY A 762 9.48 -0.48 57.06
CA GLY A 762 8.35 -0.07 57.91
C GLY A 762 7.00 0.05 57.20
N THR A 763 6.95 -0.16 55.88
CA THR A 763 5.68 -0.11 55.12
C THR A 763 4.86 -1.39 55.27
N THR A 764 3.53 -1.25 55.17
CA THR A 764 2.57 -2.37 55.17
C THR A 764 1.67 -2.31 53.94
N TRP A 765 1.44 -3.44 53.28
CA TRP A 765 0.63 -3.50 52.06
C TRP A 765 -0.13 -4.83 51.92
N HIS A 766 -1.15 -4.84 51.06
CA HIS A 766 -1.78 -6.06 50.56
C HIS A 766 -1.04 -6.50 49.28
N PRO A 767 -0.60 -7.77 49.16
CA PRO A 767 0.06 -8.24 47.94
C PRO A 767 -0.93 -8.28 46.76
N TYR A 768 -0.44 -7.97 45.57
CA TYR A 768 -1.19 -8.10 44.32
C TYR A 768 -0.88 -9.45 43.66
N LEU A 769 -1.91 -10.23 43.35
CA LEU A 769 -1.78 -11.57 42.75
C LEU A 769 -2.54 -11.62 41.43
N HIS A 770 -1.84 -11.68 40.29
CA HIS A 770 -2.48 -11.88 38.97
C HIS A 770 -3.09 -13.30 38.87
N PRO A 771 -4.29 -13.47 38.30
CA PRO A 771 -5.26 -12.47 37.79
C PRO A 771 -6.26 -11.96 38.84
N SER A 772 -6.12 -12.34 40.11
CA SER A 772 -7.09 -12.09 41.20
C SER A 772 -7.08 -10.66 41.77
N GLY A 773 -6.01 -9.90 41.58
CA GLY A 773 -5.82 -8.54 42.11
C GLY A 773 -5.33 -8.50 43.55
N TYR A 774 -5.68 -7.46 44.31
CA TYR A 774 -5.21 -7.30 45.70
C TYR A 774 -5.83 -8.32 46.67
N GLU A 775 -5.00 -9.08 47.39
CA GLU A 775 -5.45 -10.00 48.45
C GLU A 775 -5.62 -9.26 49.79
N THR A 776 -6.83 -8.79 50.09
CA THR A 776 -7.13 -8.04 51.33
C THR A 776 -7.02 -8.88 52.62
N CYS A 777 -6.90 -10.20 52.50
CA CYS A 777 -6.73 -11.10 53.63
C CYS A 777 -5.30 -11.22 54.09
N THR A 778 -4.31 -10.83 53.30
CA THR A 778 -2.90 -10.98 53.65
C THR A 778 -2.29 -9.60 53.80
N ILE A 779 -1.64 -9.34 54.93
CA ILE A 779 -0.93 -8.07 55.18
C ILE A 779 0.55 -8.38 55.25
N CYS A 780 1.29 -7.87 54.27
CA CYS A 780 2.75 -7.94 54.22
C CYS A 780 3.34 -6.68 54.85
N THR A 781 4.41 -6.86 55.62
CA THR A 781 5.14 -5.77 56.28
C THR A 781 6.63 -5.93 55.99
N CYS A 782 7.28 -4.83 55.58
CA CYS A 782 8.74 -4.78 55.49
C CYS A 782 9.28 -4.36 56.86
N GLU A 783 9.96 -5.25 57.57
CA GLU A 783 10.47 -4.94 58.90
C GLU A 783 11.61 -3.91 58.89
N LEU A 784 11.51 -2.90 59.77
CA LEU A 784 12.42 -1.74 59.83
C LEU A 784 13.90 -2.09 60.02
N PHE A 785 14.20 -3.15 60.78
CA PHE A 785 15.56 -3.49 61.20
C PHE A 785 16.14 -4.70 60.48
N THR A 786 15.30 -5.70 60.17
CA THR A 786 15.71 -6.96 59.54
C THR A 786 15.64 -6.91 58.02
N LEU A 787 14.91 -5.92 57.45
CA LEU A 787 14.64 -5.80 56.02
C LEU A 787 14.06 -7.08 55.41
N GLN A 788 13.33 -7.86 56.21
CA GLN A 788 12.60 -9.04 55.76
C GLN A 788 11.11 -8.73 55.59
N VAL A 789 10.53 -9.28 54.52
CA VAL A 789 9.09 -9.25 54.30
C VAL A 789 8.43 -10.31 55.17
N LYS A 790 7.52 -9.90 56.04
CA LYS A 790 6.64 -10.81 56.80
C LYS A 790 5.20 -10.60 56.37
N CYS A 791 4.60 -11.65 55.81
CA CYS A 791 3.19 -11.66 55.41
C CYS A 791 2.38 -12.51 56.39
N ALA A 792 1.34 -11.92 56.97
CA ALA A 792 0.43 -12.61 57.88
C ALA A 792 -1.01 -12.49 57.38
N ARG A 793 -1.78 -13.57 57.48
CA ARG A 793 -3.21 -13.56 57.16
C ARG A 793 -3.97 -12.86 58.29
N ALA A 794 -4.86 -11.93 57.93
CA ALA A 794 -5.69 -11.20 58.87
C ALA A 794 -6.61 -12.16 59.62
N GLN A 795 -6.58 -12.09 60.96
CA GLN A 795 -7.50 -12.83 61.82
C GLN A 795 -8.77 -12.01 62.00
N CYS A 796 -9.91 -12.58 61.63
CA CYS A 796 -11.19 -11.90 61.74
C CYS A 796 -11.68 -11.87 63.19
N PRO A 797 -12.17 -10.72 63.69
CA PRO A 797 -12.77 -10.64 65.01
C PRO A 797 -13.97 -11.61 65.14
N PRO A 798 -14.20 -12.18 66.34
CA PRO A 798 -15.38 -13.00 66.57
C PRO A 798 -16.64 -12.15 66.38
N LEU A 799 -17.57 -12.64 65.54
CA LEU A 799 -18.77 -11.90 65.19
C LEU A 799 -19.87 -12.10 66.24
N PRO A 800 -20.57 -11.04 66.67
CA PRO A 800 -21.67 -11.13 67.61
C PRO A 800 -22.97 -11.70 67.00
N CYS A 801 -22.93 -12.15 65.74
CA CYS A 801 -24.03 -12.77 65.03
C CYS A 801 -23.60 -14.11 64.44
N SER A 802 -24.58 -14.95 64.11
CA SER A 802 -24.29 -16.24 63.49
C SER A 802 -23.75 -16.10 62.07
N ASP A 803 -22.94 -17.08 61.63
CA ASP A 803 -22.34 -17.12 60.29
C ASP A 803 -23.34 -17.04 59.14
N LYS A 804 -24.61 -17.37 59.40
CA LYS A 804 -25.72 -17.33 58.43
C LYS A 804 -26.22 -15.90 58.18
N VAL A 805 -26.03 -14.98 59.12
CA VAL A 805 -26.48 -13.58 59.04
C VAL A 805 -25.30 -12.64 58.75
N ALA A 806 -24.08 -13.09 59.06
CA ALA A 806 -22.85 -12.40 58.72
C ALA A 806 -22.64 -12.38 57.19
N TYR A 807 -22.44 -11.19 56.62
CA TYR A 807 -22.19 -11.01 55.19
C TYR A 807 -20.85 -10.32 54.95
N ARG A 808 -20.24 -10.53 53.78
CA ARG A 808 -19.07 -9.74 53.39
C ARG A 808 -19.54 -8.43 52.73
N PRO A 809 -19.08 -7.26 53.21
CA PRO A 809 -19.45 -5.98 52.61
C PRO A 809 -19.06 -5.84 51.13
N ASP A 810 -17.94 -6.46 50.74
CA ASP A 810 -17.41 -6.52 49.37
C ASP A 810 -17.02 -7.98 49.08
N LYS A 811 -17.14 -8.43 47.82
CA LYS A 811 -16.65 -9.75 47.36
C LYS A 811 -15.18 -9.98 47.72
N LYS A 812 -14.38 -8.91 47.76
CA LYS A 812 -12.96 -8.93 48.14
C LYS A 812 -12.71 -8.62 49.61
N ALA A 813 -13.71 -8.51 50.49
CA ALA A 813 -13.49 -8.27 51.92
C ALA A 813 -13.02 -9.55 52.64
N CYS A 814 -11.98 -9.44 53.49
CA CYS A 814 -11.48 -10.62 54.20
C CYS A 814 -12.50 -11.17 55.22
N CYS A 815 -13.06 -10.28 56.04
CA CYS A 815 -13.94 -10.62 57.16
C CYS A 815 -15.41 -10.32 56.85
N LYS A 816 -16.30 -11.19 57.34
CA LYS A 816 -17.74 -10.91 57.35
C LYS A 816 -18.07 -9.89 58.44
N VAL A 817 -19.18 -9.19 58.32
CA VAL A 817 -19.71 -8.27 59.32
C VAL A 817 -21.16 -8.61 59.64
N CYS A 818 -21.61 -8.23 60.84
CA CYS A 818 -23.01 -8.34 61.22
C CYS A 818 -23.79 -7.11 60.74
N PRO A 819 -25.01 -7.26 60.20
CA PRO A 819 -25.88 -6.15 59.86
C PRO A 819 -26.23 -5.33 61.11
N GLN A 820 -26.14 -4.00 61.02
CA GLN A 820 -26.39 -3.07 62.12
C GLN A 820 -27.90 -2.84 62.29
N VAL A 821 -28.49 -3.34 63.37
CA VAL A 821 -29.89 -3.05 63.73
C VAL A 821 -29.93 -1.76 64.57
N LYS A 822 -30.52 -0.68 64.05
CA LYS A 822 -30.80 0.55 64.82
C LYS A 822 -32.15 0.42 65.53
N GLU A 823 -32.17 0.50 66.85
CA GLU A 823 -33.40 0.55 67.65
C GLU A 823 -34.14 1.90 67.47
N PRO A 824 -35.49 1.91 67.41
CA PRO A 824 -36.26 3.14 67.22
C PRO A 824 -36.57 3.85 68.55
N LYS A 825 -36.31 5.17 68.64
CA LYS A 825 -36.82 6.04 69.71
C LYS A 825 -37.94 6.94 69.18
N VAL A 826 -39.04 6.94 69.93
CA VAL A 826 -40.33 7.57 69.67
C VAL A 826 -40.25 9.11 69.70
N SER A 827 -40.97 9.73 68.76
CA SER A 827 -41.12 11.16 68.50
C SER A 827 -42.07 11.90 69.46
N LYS A 828 -41.78 13.15 69.80
CA LYS A 828 -42.77 14.18 70.18
C LYS A 828 -42.96 15.16 69.02
N ARG A 829 -44.19 15.35 68.57
CA ARG A 829 -44.63 16.35 67.57
C ARG A 829 -45.18 17.61 68.26
N THR A 830 -45.01 18.77 67.62
CA THR A 830 -45.90 19.92 67.78
C THR A 830 -46.04 20.66 66.44
N HIS A 831 -47.27 21.11 66.17
CA HIS A 831 -47.82 21.66 64.92
C HIS A 831 -47.47 23.13 64.63
N GLY A 832 -47.55 23.54 63.35
CA GLY A 832 -47.92 24.90 62.93
C GLY A 832 -47.43 25.31 61.52
N PRO A 833 -48.19 26.11 60.72
CA PRO A 833 -48.37 25.85 59.28
C PRO A 833 -48.03 27.02 58.31
N GLY A 834 -47.86 26.74 57.00
CA GLY A 834 -48.08 27.75 55.94
C GLY A 834 -47.30 27.66 54.60
N ALA A 835 -48.03 27.37 53.52
CA ALA A 835 -47.92 27.87 52.11
C ALA A 835 -46.76 27.49 51.13
N ARG A 836 -47.05 26.47 50.29
CA ARG A 836 -46.90 26.24 48.81
C ARG A 836 -46.04 27.17 47.89
N PRO A 837 -45.73 26.76 46.63
CA PRO A 837 -45.46 25.39 46.09
C PRO A 837 -44.25 25.36 45.11
N ASP A 838 -43.51 24.24 44.99
CA ASP A 838 -43.13 23.71 43.66
C ASP A 838 -42.46 22.31 43.70
N VAL A 839 -42.70 21.55 42.63
CA VAL A 839 -42.01 20.36 42.09
C VAL A 839 -42.01 18.97 42.80
N GLN A 840 -42.57 18.00 42.05
CA GLN A 840 -42.16 16.58 41.83
C GLN A 840 -42.44 15.43 42.83
N TYR A 841 -43.05 14.40 42.23
CA TYR A 841 -43.09 12.95 42.54
C TYR A 841 -43.80 12.43 43.81
N ASP A 842 -44.90 11.71 43.59
CA ASP A 842 -45.37 10.56 44.39
C ASP A 842 -45.78 9.47 43.38
N GLU A 843 -45.16 8.30 43.35
CA GLU A 843 -45.40 7.14 44.22
C GLU A 843 -46.88 6.72 44.32
N ALA A 844 -47.24 5.77 43.47
CA ALA A 844 -48.02 4.61 43.90
C ALA A 844 -47.13 3.39 43.61
N GLY A 845 -46.85 2.46 44.50
CA GLY A 845 -47.33 2.20 45.85
C GLY A 845 -46.71 0.84 46.18
N GLY A 846 -46.13 0.74 47.37
CA GLY A 846 -45.30 -0.40 47.76
C GLY A 846 -46.03 -1.74 47.72
N SER A 847 -45.25 -2.78 47.45
CA SER A 847 -45.40 -4.05 48.15
C SER A 847 -44.02 -4.69 48.26
N ALA A 848 -43.47 -4.66 49.47
CA ALA A 848 -42.37 -5.52 49.87
C ALA A 848 -42.89 -6.97 49.84
N GLY A 849 -42.52 -7.71 48.79
CA GLY A 849 -42.76 -9.14 48.69
C GLY A 849 -42.00 -9.88 49.77
N THR A 850 -42.73 -10.34 50.78
CA THR A 850 -42.29 -11.38 51.71
C THR A 850 -41.90 -12.61 50.88
N LEU A 851 -40.70 -13.15 51.08
CA LEU A 851 -40.30 -14.43 50.48
C LEU A 851 -41.25 -15.53 51.00
N ARG A 852 -42.34 -15.78 50.28
CA ARG A 852 -43.27 -16.86 50.55
C ARG A 852 -42.56 -18.18 50.23
N SER A 853 -42.76 -19.19 51.07
CA SER A 853 -42.17 -20.50 50.81
C SER A 853 -42.67 -21.06 49.47
N PRO A 854 -41.84 -21.81 48.72
CA PRO A 854 -42.21 -22.44 47.45
C PRO A 854 -43.58 -23.14 47.45
N GLN A 855 -43.92 -23.79 48.56
CA GLN A 855 -45.19 -24.50 48.75
C GLN A 855 -46.38 -23.54 48.88
N ALA A 856 -46.20 -22.36 49.48
CA ALA A 856 -47.26 -21.35 49.59
C ALA A 856 -47.54 -20.65 48.25
N ILE A 857 -46.53 -20.49 47.40
CA ILE A 857 -46.69 -19.90 46.05
C ILE A 857 -47.49 -20.83 45.15
N LEU A 858 -47.19 -22.14 45.17
CA LEU A 858 -47.96 -23.14 44.42
C LEU A 858 -49.40 -23.27 44.94
N ALA A 859 -49.61 -23.24 46.26
CA ALA A 859 -50.95 -23.26 46.86
C ALA A 859 -51.78 -22.00 46.52
N ALA A 860 -51.13 -20.87 46.25
CA ALA A 860 -51.77 -19.63 45.80
C ALA A 860 -51.96 -19.55 44.27
N GLY A 861 -51.77 -20.66 43.55
CA GLY A 861 -51.97 -20.75 42.10
C GLY A 861 -50.74 -20.43 41.25
N GLY A 862 -49.55 -20.40 41.84
CA GLY A 862 -48.28 -20.25 41.11
C GLY A 862 -47.94 -21.49 40.25
N CYS A 863 -47.01 -21.31 39.31
CA CYS A 863 -46.60 -22.33 38.35
C CYS A 863 -45.18 -22.78 38.67
N ARG A 864 -44.89 -24.08 38.46
CA ARG A 864 -43.53 -24.61 38.48
C ARG A 864 -43.08 -24.91 37.06
N TYR A 865 -41.96 -24.33 36.64
CA TYR A 865 -41.32 -24.66 35.37
C TYR A 865 -39.85 -25.00 35.65
N GLU A 866 -39.48 -26.24 35.36
CA GLU A 866 -38.23 -26.88 35.80
C GLU A 866 -37.99 -26.75 37.31
N GLU A 867 -36.88 -26.13 37.73
CA GLU A 867 -36.53 -25.89 39.14
C GLU A 867 -37.00 -24.53 39.69
N ASN A 868 -37.58 -23.68 38.84
CA ASN A 868 -38.04 -22.35 39.23
C ASN A 868 -39.57 -22.33 39.48
N ILE A 869 -39.98 -21.59 40.50
CA ILE A 869 -41.39 -21.41 40.87
C ILE A 869 -41.76 -19.95 40.68
N TYR A 870 -42.81 -19.72 39.91
CA TYR A 870 -43.28 -18.40 39.52
C TYR A 870 -44.64 -18.13 40.16
N GLU A 871 -44.85 -16.91 40.63
CA GLU A 871 -46.14 -16.50 41.17
C GLU A 871 -47.18 -16.39 40.04
N ASN A 872 -48.45 -16.58 40.40
CA ASN A 872 -49.55 -16.47 39.44
C ASN A 872 -49.56 -15.07 38.80
N GLY A 873 -49.51 -15.02 37.47
CA GLY A 873 -49.47 -13.80 36.68
C GLY A 873 -48.06 -13.29 36.33
N GLN A 874 -47.00 -13.88 36.92
CA GLN A 874 -45.60 -13.49 36.68
C GLN A 874 -45.15 -13.89 35.27
N GLU A 875 -44.49 -12.93 34.60
CA GLU A 875 -43.86 -13.14 33.30
C GLU A 875 -42.37 -13.48 33.46
N TYR A 876 -41.90 -14.48 32.73
CA TYR A 876 -40.50 -14.92 32.76
C TYR A 876 -40.04 -15.38 31.37
N HIS A 877 -38.72 -15.40 31.17
CA HIS A 877 -38.09 -15.99 29.99
C HIS A 877 -37.66 -17.43 30.33
N PRO A 878 -38.03 -18.43 29.51
CA PRO A 878 -37.62 -19.80 29.77
C PRO A 878 -36.11 -19.95 29.56
N ILE A 879 -35.49 -20.76 30.40
CA ILE A 879 -34.06 -21.12 30.28
C ILE A 879 -34.03 -22.50 29.63
N LEU A 880 -33.48 -22.60 28.43
CA LEU A 880 -33.29 -23.89 27.77
C LEU A 880 -31.91 -24.43 28.11
N ALA A 881 -31.83 -25.70 28.52
CA ALA A 881 -30.58 -26.33 28.97
C ALA A 881 -29.41 -26.25 27.97
N THR A 882 -29.69 -26.06 26.68
CA THR A 882 -28.69 -25.97 25.62
C THR A 882 -28.27 -24.54 25.26
N HIS A 883 -29.08 -23.51 25.56
CA HIS A 883 -28.89 -22.14 25.06
C HIS A 883 -29.01 -21.04 26.13
N GLY A 884 -29.36 -21.38 27.38
CA GLY A 884 -29.53 -20.40 28.45
C GLY A 884 -30.89 -19.68 28.38
N GLU A 885 -30.96 -18.48 28.98
CA GLU A 885 -32.19 -17.68 29.06
C GLU A 885 -32.58 -17.10 27.70
N GLU A 886 -33.70 -17.54 27.13
CA GLU A 886 -34.18 -17.10 25.82
C GLU A 886 -35.04 -15.84 25.94
N LYS A 887 -34.38 -14.67 25.86
CA LYS A 887 -35.02 -13.36 26.04
C LYS A 887 -36.07 -13.00 24.98
N CYS A 888 -36.12 -13.74 23.87
CA CYS A 888 -37.09 -13.54 22.80
C CYS A 888 -38.46 -14.21 23.06
N ILE A 889 -38.57 -15.09 24.06
CA ILE A 889 -39.82 -15.79 24.41
C ILE A 889 -40.28 -15.33 25.79
N LYS A 890 -41.53 -14.87 25.92
CA LYS A 890 -42.10 -14.41 27.20
C LYS A 890 -43.25 -15.31 27.64
N CYS A 891 -43.01 -16.09 28.69
CA CYS A 891 -43.98 -16.99 29.28
C CYS A 891 -44.69 -16.31 30.46
N ARG A 892 -45.98 -16.57 30.65
CA ARG A 892 -46.76 -16.00 31.76
C ARG A 892 -47.47 -17.09 32.55
N CYS A 893 -47.21 -17.16 33.85
CA CYS A 893 -47.91 -18.12 34.72
C CYS A 893 -49.39 -17.73 34.89
N LYS A 894 -50.31 -18.68 34.71
CA LYS A 894 -51.74 -18.54 35.03
C LYS A 894 -52.19 -19.74 35.87
N VAL A 895 -53.00 -19.47 36.90
CA VAL A 895 -53.52 -20.43 37.89
C VAL A 895 -53.80 -21.83 37.32
N GLY A 896 -53.03 -22.82 37.78
CA GLY A 896 -53.55 -24.17 38.02
C GLY A 896 -53.46 -25.23 36.93
N THR A 897 -52.74 -25.04 35.82
CA THR A 897 -52.21 -26.13 34.95
C THR A 897 -51.10 -25.56 34.07
N LEU A 898 -50.00 -26.31 33.91
CA LEU A 898 -48.82 -25.96 33.12
C LEU A 898 -49.14 -25.41 31.72
#